data_AF-A0A2G1XKM9-F1
#
_entry.id   AF-A0A2G1XKM9-F1
#
_cell.length_a   1.000
_cell.length_b   1.000
_cell.length_c   1.000
_cell.angle_alpha   90.00
_cell.angle_beta   90.00
_cell.angle_gamma   90.00
#
_symmetry.space_group_name_H-M   'P 1'
#
loop_
_entity.id
_entity.type
_entity.pdbx_description
1 polymer ?
#
loop_
_entity_poly.entity_id
_entity_poly.type
_entity_poly.pdbx_seq_one_letter_code
_entity_poly.pdbx_strand_id
1 'polypeptide(L)'
;MESDALRVCLVGAGPRGLSVLERLCANERKSALHTAVTVHVVDPARPGAGQVWRTGQSRHLLMNTVASQVTVFTDDSVEIEGPVETGPSLYEWAAAVAAAGGPPGPDGDVRPGAIDAELLAETRRLTPDSYPTRALYGRYLEDVFDQVVAQAPPHVSVVVHRRRAVGLEGDGDAQTVLLADGSRLSGLDAVVLAQGHVPELPDARAVHTARQARSRGLLLVPPGNPADADLSAVQPGEPVLLRGLGLNFFDHLALFTLGRGGSFERGAGGRLVYRPSGREPLLYAGSRRGVPYHARGRNEKGAHGRYEPRLLTLAEALRLRGVRGGTGRQRFEADLWPLISREVEAVYYRTLLADRLPDGEAEHFAEQYLGTAGARQREDLLTRYALTGGERWDWDLIERPYGARRFTGRADFRAWLLEHLAADVAHAEAGNVSGPLKAALDVLRDLRNEIRTAVDHGGLEGDSHRDALEKWYTPLNAYLSIGPPASRIEELVAVMDAGLLEMTGPASRMGLAPDGSAFVADSPVVPGEPIRARVLVEARLHQPDLRRTADPLLRGLLEGGSARPYAVAASGGAPYETGGLAVTERPYHVVDARGRPHPRRFAYGVPTEAVHWVTAAGIRPGVNSVTLGDSDAIARAVLDLQPAAPLSRTPKTEETTVDDTTADGPRTNALPHLLDSGLLSPVRAGTPVEAAVSDAAWIQAMLDAEAALARTQARLGTVPASAAAAITAAARADLLDARELALACRETANPVVGLIAAFTDVVAAEDPAAAPYVHRGSTSQDILDTGMMLVAARALRLIRTDLARVTAALARLAAEHRDTPMAGRTLALQAVPITFGLKAAGWLQLVREADERLAALLDTGLPVSLGGAAGTLAGYLEHAAEAHQGPGWDAPAYLARLTATFADETGLARPALPWHVLRTPVATLGAALALTTGALGKMAVDVQTLCRDEIAELAEPAVAGRGASSAMPHKRNPVLATLIRSAALQTPALASVLGASLLSEDERSAGAWHAEWEPLRQCLRLAGGAAHTAAELTEGLQVRADRMRGNLTLTGGRIASERLSAHLTPRLGKSAARRLLDEATARTARTGRPLDSDPELLDLLPPEELRALLDPAAYTGAAGALVDEALAGGGAERVG
;
A
#
# COMPACT_ATOMS: atom_id res chain seq x y z
N MET A 1 7.53 46.06 0.58
CA MET A 1 8.34 45.14 -0.21
C MET A 1 7.95 43.75 0.24
N GLU A 2 6.99 43.15 -0.46
CA GLU A 2 6.53 41.80 -0.18
C GLU A 2 7.66 40.80 -0.49
N SER A 3 7.80 39.78 0.35
CA SER A 3 8.92 38.84 0.37
C SER A 3 8.97 38.00 -0.93
N ASP A 4 9.91 38.31 -1.82
CA ASP A 4 10.20 37.57 -3.06
C ASP A 4 11.10 36.33 -2.79
N ALA A 5 10.72 35.53 -1.79
CA ALA A 5 11.47 34.36 -1.33
C ALA A 5 10.72 33.08 -1.68
N LEU A 6 11.28 32.27 -2.59
CA LEU A 6 10.67 31.04 -3.11
C LEU A 6 11.07 29.82 -2.25
N ARG A 7 10.13 28.92 -1.97
CA ARG A 7 10.31 27.72 -1.15
C ARG A 7 9.81 26.47 -1.90
N VAL A 8 10.74 25.60 -2.27
CA VAL A 8 10.48 24.41 -3.08
C VAL A 8 10.73 23.15 -2.27
N CYS A 9 9.91 22.11 -2.44
CA CYS A 9 10.19 20.79 -1.89
C CYS A 9 10.39 19.75 -3.00
N LEU A 10 11.57 19.12 -3.04
CA LEU A 10 11.89 18.00 -3.90
C LEU A 10 11.73 16.70 -3.10
N VAL A 11 10.76 15.86 -3.48
CA VAL A 11 10.55 14.54 -2.85
C VAL A 11 11.18 13.46 -3.71
N GLY A 12 12.18 12.78 -3.15
CA GLY A 12 13.06 11.88 -3.87
C GLY A 12 14.35 12.59 -4.29
N ALA A 13 15.48 12.05 -3.85
CA ALA A 13 16.81 12.63 -4.06
C ALA A 13 17.76 11.68 -4.80
N GLY A 14 17.23 10.76 -5.60
CA GLY A 14 18.00 9.97 -6.55
C GLY A 14 18.39 10.80 -7.80
N PRO A 15 18.84 10.15 -8.90
CA PRO A 15 19.29 10.85 -10.10
C PRO A 15 18.31 11.88 -10.68
N ARG A 16 16.99 11.62 -10.62
CA ARG A 16 15.98 12.57 -11.12
C ARG A 16 15.88 13.81 -10.24
N GLY A 17 15.70 13.63 -8.93
CA GLY A 17 15.67 14.75 -7.98
C GLY A 17 16.95 15.57 -7.99
N LEU A 18 18.11 14.90 -8.16
CA LEU A 18 19.40 15.57 -8.37
C LEU A 18 19.38 16.44 -9.63
N SER A 19 18.90 15.93 -10.77
CA SER A 19 18.78 16.74 -11.99
C SER A 19 17.88 17.96 -11.82
N VAL A 20 16.75 17.87 -11.11
CA VAL A 20 15.91 19.07 -10.83
C VAL A 20 16.66 20.09 -9.97
N LEU A 21 17.31 19.64 -8.89
CA LEU A 21 18.08 20.53 -8.02
C LEU A 21 19.19 21.24 -8.80
N GLU A 22 19.91 20.47 -9.61
CA GLU A 22 21.02 20.97 -10.41
C GLU A 22 20.53 21.99 -11.45
N ARG A 23 19.38 21.76 -12.10
CA ARG A 23 18.75 22.73 -13.01
C ARG A 23 18.20 23.98 -12.31
N LEU A 24 17.67 23.87 -11.09
CA LEU A 24 17.26 25.03 -10.28
C LEU A 24 18.48 25.93 -10.00
N CYS A 25 19.58 25.34 -9.54
CA CYS A 25 20.83 26.07 -9.27
C CYS A 25 21.40 26.72 -10.54
N ALA A 26 21.41 25.99 -11.66
CA ALA A 26 21.94 26.50 -12.93
C ALA A 26 21.14 27.70 -13.47
N ASN A 27 19.80 27.62 -13.47
CA ASN A 27 18.94 28.71 -13.92
C ASN A 27 19.10 29.96 -13.02
N GLU A 28 19.10 29.81 -11.70
CA GLU A 28 19.30 30.93 -10.76
C GLU A 28 20.72 31.51 -10.80
N ARG A 29 21.73 30.73 -11.20
CA ARG A 29 23.10 31.23 -11.42
C ARG A 29 23.17 32.13 -12.66
N LYS A 30 22.47 31.77 -13.73
CA LYS A 30 22.40 32.56 -14.98
C LYS A 30 21.61 33.84 -14.79
N SER A 31 20.47 33.76 -14.11
CA SER A 31 19.58 34.89 -13.85
C SER A 31 18.86 34.66 -12.53
N ALA A 32 19.21 35.42 -11.49
CA ALA A 32 18.52 35.36 -10.21
C ALA A 32 17.10 35.94 -10.37
N LEU A 33 16.08 35.08 -10.39
CA LEU A 33 14.69 35.48 -10.54
C LEU A 33 14.04 35.84 -9.20
N HIS A 34 14.60 35.34 -8.10
CA HIS A 34 14.13 35.60 -6.74
C HIS A 34 15.23 36.14 -5.85
N THR A 35 14.84 36.95 -4.86
CA THR A 35 15.77 37.45 -3.83
C THR A 35 16.32 36.34 -2.92
N ALA A 36 15.59 35.24 -2.76
CA ALA A 36 16.03 34.05 -2.05
C ALA A 36 15.26 32.81 -2.54
N VAL A 37 15.94 31.67 -2.64
CA VAL A 37 15.32 30.37 -2.96
C VAL A 37 15.71 29.35 -1.90
N THR A 38 14.76 28.68 -1.27
CA THR A 38 15.00 27.56 -0.36
C THR A 38 14.51 26.26 -0.99
N VAL A 39 15.41 25.31 -1.22
CA VAL A 39 15.08 23.99 -1.75
C VAL A 39 15.18 22.95 -0.62
N HIS A 40 14.03 22.46 -0.17
CA HIS A 40 13.94 21.33 0.75
C HIS A 40 14.06 20.02 -0.04
N VAL A 41 15.09 19.22 0.23
CA VAL A 41 15.31 17.92 -0.41
C VAL A 41 14.92 16.82 0.57
N VAL A 42 13.89 16.03 0.26
CA VAL A 42 13.30 15.03 1.15
C VAL A 42 13.50 13.63 0.59
N ASP A 43 14.34 12.82 1.25
CA ASP A 43 14.55 11.41 0.92
C ASP A 43 15.07 10.68 2.17
N PRO A 44 14.59 9.46 2.51
CA PRO A 44 15.15 8.70 3.64
C PRO A 44 16.62 8.26 3.40
N ALA A 45 17.04 8.09 2.16
CA ALA A 45 18.41 7.72 1.79
C ALA A 45 19.33 8.94 1.63
N ARG A 46 20.61 8.70 1.34
CA ARG A 46 21.56 9.80 1.06
C ARG A 46 21.20 10.46 -0.29
N PRO A 47 21.09 11.80 -0.37
CA PRO A 47 20.87 12.50 -1.63
C PRO A 47 21.95 12.22 -2.68
N GLY A 48 21.57 12.35 -3.96
CA GLY A 48 22.33 11.87 -5.11
C GLY A 48 22.01 10.42 -5.43
N ALA A 49 22.48 9.50 -4.58
CA ALA A 49 22.29 8.05 -4.78
C ALA A 49 20.83 7.59 -4.59
N GLY A 50 20.13 8.16 -3.60
CA GLY A 50 18.80 7.71 -3.19
C GLY A 50 18.78 6.23 -2.74
N GLN A 51 17.58 5.65 -2.66
CA GLN A 51 17.39 4.29 -2.14
C GLN A 51 17.96 3.19 -3.06
N VAL A 52 18.01 3.42 -4.38
CA VAL A 52 18.38 2.38 -5.37
C VAL A 52 19.89 2.23 -5.52
N TRP A 53 20.64 3.33 -5.50
CA TRP A 53 22.06 3.35 -5.83
C TRP A 53 22.95 3.46 -4.59
N ARG A 54 22.54 2.86 -3.46
CA ARG A 54 23.27 2.99 -2.18
C ARG A 54 24.72 2.51 -2.33
N THR A 55 25.65 3.24 -1.74
CA THR A 55 27.08 2.95 -1.74
C THR A 55 27.45 1.70 -0.93
N GLY A 56 26.62 1.32 0.04
CA GLY A 56 26.82 0.13 0.89
C GLY A 56 26.18 -1.16 0.38
N GLN A 57 25.59 -1.18 -0.81
CA GLN A 57 25.05 -2.42 -1.39
C GLN A 57 26.15 -3.37 -1.87
N SER A 58 25.79 -4.64 -2.12
CA SER A 58 26.74 -5.64 -2.63
C SER A 58 27.50 -5.16 -3.86
N ARG A 59 28.83 -5.33 -3.83
CA ARG A 59 29.74 -4.99 -4.94
C ARG A 59 29.58 -5.89 -6.15
N HIS A 60 28.83 -6.98 -6.02
CA HIS A 60 28.53 -7.87 -7.13
C HIS A 60 27.36 -7.39 -7.98
N LEU A 61 26.69 -6.31 -7.60
CA LEU A 61 25.61 -5.71 -8.40
C LEU A 61 26.22 -4.68 -9.36
N LEU A 62 26.04 -4.90 -10.67
CA LEU A 62 26.57 -4.03 -11.71
C LEU A 62 25.50 -3.15 -12.33
N MET A 63 25.94 -2.05 -12.92
CA MET A 63 25.17 -1.36 -13.95
C MET A 63 25.15 -2.19 -15.24
N ASN A 64 24.11 -1.99 -16.06
CA ASN A 64 24.00 -2.54 -17.41
C ASN A 64 24.33 -1.50 -18.50
N THR A 65 24.93 -0.36 -18.12
CA THR A 65 25.43 0.69 -19.01
C THR A 65 26.91 0.90 -18.72
N VAL A 66 27.70 1.12 -19.75
CA VAL A 66 29.16 1.34 -19.62
C VAL A 66 29.47 2.71 -19.01
N ALA A 67 30.58 2.82 -18.30
CA ALA A 67 30.92 4.00 -17.49
C ALA A 67 30.99 5.31 -18.27
N SER A 68 31.51 5.30 -19.50
CA SER A 68 31.59 6.50 -20.36
C SER A 68 30.23 6.95 -20.90
N GLN A 69 29.20 6.10 -20.83
CA GLN A 69 27.84 6.41 -21.28
C GLN A 69 26.92 6.83 -20.12
N VAL A 70 27.47 7.23 -18.98
CA VAL A 70 26.69 7.65 -17.82
C VAL A 70 27.11 9.05 -17.40
N THR A 71 26.15 9.95 -17.28
CA THR A 71 26.33 11.30 -16.71
C THR A 71 25.09 11.73 -15.94
N VAL A 72 25.12 12.90 -15.31
CA VAL A 72 23.93 13.63 -14.83
C VAL A 72 23.96 15.11 -15.26
N PHE A 73 24.96 15.51 -16.04
CA PHE A 73 25.15 16.87 -16.51
C PHE A 73 24.60 17.05 -17.93
N THR A 74 24.27 18.30 -18.25
CA THR A 74 23.88 18.70 -19.61
C THR A 74 25.09 18.85 -20.53
N ASP A 75 24.82 18.80 -21.84
CA ASP A 75 25.78 19.12 -22.90
C ASP A 75 25.02 19.72 -24.09
N ASP A 76 25.75 20.12 -25.12
CA ASP A 76 25.18 20.82 -26.29
C ASP A 76 24.18 19.98 -27.10
N SER A 77 24.09 18.68 -26.85
CA SER A 77 23.09 17.82 -27.50
C SER A 77 21.72 17.87 -26.82
N VAL A 78 21.62 18.43 -25.61
CA VAL A 78 20.39 18.49 -24.82
C VAL A 78 19.61 19.75 -25.20
N GLU A 79 18.39 19.57 -25.70
CA GLU A 79 17.51 20.68 -26.08
C GLU A 79 16.77 21.23 -24.85
N ILE A 80 17.28 22.34 -24.32
CA ILE A 80 16.75 23.03 -23.13
C ILE A 80 16.75 24.54 -23.29
N GLU A 81 15.93 25.22 -22.49
CA GLU A 81 15.89 26.70 -22.44
C GLU A 81 16.86 27.27 -21.39
N GLY A 82 17.09 26.52 -20.31
CA GLY A 82 18.08 26.86 -19.28
C GLY A 82 19.53 26.81 -19.81
N PRO A 83 20.51 27.25 -19.00
CA PRO A 83 21.92 27.15 -19.37
C PRO A 83 22.38 25.70 -19.50
N VAL A 84 23.20 25.41 -20.51
CA VAL A 84 23.99 24.18 -20.55
C VAL A 84 25.14 24.32 -19.56
N GLU A 85 25.18 23.43 -18.56
CA GLU A 85 26.32 23.27 -17.65
C GLU A 85 26.89 21.87 -17.82
N THR A 86 28.12 21.81 -18.35
CA THR A 86 28.81 20.55 -18.61
C THR A 86 29.51 20.05 -17.36
N GLY A 87 29.68 18.73 -17.28
CA GLY A 87 30.39 18.07 -16.20
C GLY A 87 30.83 16.67 -16.60
N PRO A 88 31.64 16.01 -15.75
CA PRO A 88 32.26 14.74 -16.11
C PRO A 88 31.23 13.62 -16.21
N SER A 89 31.42 12.75 -17.19
CA SER A 89 30.85 11.40 -17.17
C SER A 89 31.35 10.62 -15.95
N LEU A 90 30.67 9.52 -15.63
CA LEU A 90 31.09 8.63 -14.54
C LEU A 90 32.52 8.13 -14.72
N TYR A 91 32.94 7.83 -15.95
CA TYR A 91 34.31 7.42 -16.25
C TYR A 91 35.32 8.55 -16.00
N GLU A 92 35.07 9.75 -16.51
CA GLU A 92 35.98 10.89 -16.34
C GLU A 92 36.13 11.28 -14.86
N TRP A 93 35.02 11.24 -14.11
CA TRP A 93 35.04 11.43 -12.66
C TRP A 93 35.87 10.35 -11.97
N ALA A 94 35.67 9.07 -12.33
CA ALA A 94 36.42 7.96 -11.73
C ALA A 94 37.93 8.07 -12.03
N ALA A 95 38.30 8.47 -13.25
CA ALA A 95 39.69 8.70 -13.63
C ALA A 95 40.33 9.84 -12.82
N ALA A 96 39.60 10.94 -12.60
CA ALA A 96 40.05 12.03 -11.74
C ALA A 96 40.25 11.58 -10.29
N VAL A 97 39.30 10.81 -9.74
CA VAL A 97 39.40 10.22 -8.38
C VAL A 97 40.60 9.29 -8.26
N ALA A 98 40.85 8.45 -9.27
CA ALA A 98 41.97 7.53 -9.30
C ALA A 98 43.32 8.27 -9.31
N ALA A 99 43.43 9.35 -10.07
CA ALA A 99 44.63 10.19 -10.16
C ALA A 99 44.88 10.97 -8.86
N ALA A 100 43.83 11.51 -8.24
CA ALA A 100 43.91 12.32 -7.03
C ALA A 100 44.03 11.49 -5.74
N GLY A 101 43.65 10.21 -5.75
CA GLY A 101 43.62 9.35 -4.56
C GLY A 101 42.39 9.55 -3.67
N GLY A 102 41.37 10.27 -4.16
CA GLY A 102 40.12 10.56 -3.48
C GLY A 102 39.23 11.45 -4.34
N PRO A 103 37.92 11.53 -4.05
CA PRO A 103 37.03 12.42 -4.79
C PRO A 103 37.35 13.89 -4.47
N PRO A 104 37.06 14.80 -5.41
CA PRO A 104 37.15 16.22 -5.15
C PRO A 104 36.17 16.62 -4.03
N GLY A 105 36.60 17.59 -3.24
CA GLY A 105 35.85 18.30 -2.24
C GLY A 105 35.13 19.51 -2.82
N PRO A 106 34.22 20.10 -2.03
CA PRO A 106 33.45 21.30 -2.41
C PRO A 106 34.32 22.45 -2.95
N ASP A 107 35.50 22.64 -2.36
CA ASP A 107 36.43 23.73 -2.67
C ASP A 107 37.53 23.32 -3.68
N GLY A 108 37.40 22.14 -4.29
CA GLY A 108 38.37 21.58 -5.24
C GLY A 108 39.57 20.89 -4.58
N ASP A 109 39.62 20.81 -3.25
CA ASP A 109 40.59 20.01 -2.50
C ASP A 109 40.29 18.52 -2.60
N VAL A 110 41.30 17.65 -2.53
CA VAL A 110 41.05 16.20 -2.53
C VAL A 110 40.56 15.80 -1.13
N ARG A 111 39.55 14.91 -1.04
CA ARG A 111 39.10 14.30 0.21
C ARG A 111 39.63 12.85 0.37
N PRO A 112 40.89 12.63 0.82
CA PRO A 112 41.41 11.29 1.07
C PRO A 112 40.54 10.52 2.07
N GLY A 113 40.27 9.24 1.80
CA GLY A 113 39.48 8.37 2.68
C GLY A 113 37.96 8.56 2.60
N ALA A 114 37.45 9.49 1.77
CA ALA A 114 36.01 9.66 1.54
C ALA A 114 35.40 8.55 0.67
N ILE A 115 36.24 7.80 -0.04
CA ILE A 115 35.92 6.58 -0.77
C ILE A 115 36.73 5.42 -0.16
N ASP A 116 36.11 4.25 -0.01
CA ASP A 116 36.82 3.09 0.53
C ASP A 116 37.87 2.55 -0.45
N ALA A 117 38.82 1.79 0.08
CA ALA A 117 39.96 1.29 -0.68
C ALA A 117 39.57 0.38 -1.86
N GLU A 118 38.44 -0.33 -1.76
CA GLU A 118 37.97 -1.24 -2.79
C GLU A 118 37.36 -0.49 -3.97
N LEU A 119 36.49 0.48 -3.70
CA LEU A 119 35.96 1.39 -4.72
C LEU A 119 37.07 2.23 -5.36
N LEU A 120 38.05 2.70 -4.60
CA LEU A 120 39.23 3.38 -5.17
C LEU A 120 40.06 2.45 -6.05
N ALA A 121 40.13 1.16 -5.73
CA ALA A 121 40.77 0.18 -6.59
C ALA A 121 39.94 -0.10 -7.86
N GLU A 122 38.60 -0.05 -7.77
CA GLU A 122 37.71 -0.13 -8.93
C GLU A 122 37.95 1.04 -9.88
N THR A 123 38.02 2.28 -9.39
CA THR A 123 38.28 3.46 -10.25
C THR A 123 39.59 3.36 -11.01
N ARG A 124 40.64 2.80 -10.40
CA ARG A 124 41.95 2.59 -11.06
C ARG A 124 41.92 1.53 -12.15
N ARG A 125 41.00 0.57 -12.09
CA ARG A 125 40.86 -0.52 -13.08
C ARG A 125 39.85 -0.21 -14.16
N LEU A 126 38.97 0.77 -13.93
CA LEU A 126 37.87 1.11 -14.82
C LEU A 126 38.39 1.63 -16.16
N THR A 127 37.83 1.13 -17.26
CA THR A 127 38.01 1.66 -18.62
C THR A 127 36.72 2.36 -19.07
N PRO A 128 36.74 3.14 -20.17
CA PRO A 128 35.53 3.81 -20.68
C PRO A 128 34.35 2.86 -20.92
N ASP A 129 34.65 1.62 -21.33
CA ASP A 129 33.66 0.60 -21.70
C ASP A 129 33.40 -0.44 -20.60
N SER A 130 33.95 -0.21 -19.40
CA SER A 130 33.68 -1.05 -18.24
C SER A 130 32.25 -0.85 -17.73
N TYR A 131 31.64 -1.92 -17.21
CA TYR A 131 30.37 -1.86 -16.49
C TYR A 131 30.64 -1.69 -14.99
N PRO A 132 30.42 -0.48 -14.42
CA PRO A 132 30.77 -0.20 -13.04
C PRO A 132 29.81 -0.88 -12.06
N THR A 133 30.25 -1.06 -10.81
CA THR A 133 29.36 -1.46 -9.73
C THR A 133 28.28 -0.39 -9.50
N ARG A 134 27.08 -0.83 -9.11
CA ARG A 134 26.00 0.11 -8.73
C ARG A 134 26.41 1.02 -7.58
N ALA A 135 27.30 0.53 -6.72
CA ALA A 135 27.83 1.27 -5.60
C ALA A 135 28.81 2.38 -6.03
N LEU A 136 29.66 2.14 -7.04
CA LEU A 136 30.52 3.18 -7.60
C LEU A 136 29.69 4.30 -8.26
N TYR A 137 28.63 3.94 -9.00
CA TYR A 137 27.71 4.93 -9.54
C TYR A 137 26.97 5.71 -8.45
N GLY A 138 26.57 5.03 -7.38
CA GLY A 138 26.06 5.66 -6.16
C GLY A 138 26.98 6.74 -5.62
N ARG A 139 28.29 6.44 -5.55
CA ARG A 139 29.29 7.39 -5.08
C ARG A 139 29.43 8.61 -5.99
N TYR A 140 29.45 8.39 -7.31
CA TYR A 140 29.43 9.48 -8.28
C TYR A 140 28.23 10.41 -8.07
N LEU A 141 27.03 9.87 -7.90
CA LEU A 141 25.82 10.67 -7.66
C LEU A 141 25.88 11.48 -6.36
N GLU A 142 26.40 10.87 -5.29
CA GLU A 142 26.61 11.54 -4.01
C GLU A 142 27.61 12.70 -4.13
N ASP A 143 28.71 12.51 -4.87
CA ASP A 143 29.72 13.55 -5.09
C ASP A 143 29.20 14.68 -6.00
N VAL A 144 28.41 14.36 -7.03
CA VAL A 144 27.74 15.38 -7.84
C VAL A 144 26.74 16.17 -7.01
N PHE A 145 25.96 15.52 -6.14
CA PHE A 145 25.05 16.23 -5.23
C PHE A 145 25.82 17.19 -4.31
N ASP A 146 26.89 16.72 -3.67
CA ASP A 146 27.74 17.55 -2.81
C ASP A 146 28.30 18.77 -3.59
N GLN A 147 28.73 18.56 -4.84
CA GLN A 147 29.23 19.64 -5.71
C GLN A 147 28.12 20.65 -6.06
N VAL A 148 26.92 20.19 -6.43
CA VAL A 148 25.80 21.07 -6.78
C VAL A 148 25.40 21.94 -5.60
N VAL A 149 25.35 21.38 -4.39
CA VAL A 149 25.05 22.13 -3.16
C VAL A 149 26.15 23.14 -2.84
N ALA A 150 27.43 22.76 -2.98
CA ALA A 150 28.56 23.65 -2.73
C ALA A 150 28.61 24.83 -3.73
N GLN A 151 28.23 24.59 -4.97
CA GLN A 151 28.23 25.58 -6.05
C GLN A 151 26.87 26.28 -6.21
N ALA A 152 25.93 26.09 -5.29
CA ALA A 152 24.66 26.78 -5.30
C ALA A 152 24.90 28.31 -5.22
N PRO A 153 24.16 29.14 -5.99
CA PRO A 153 24.25 30.59 -5.87
C PRO A 153 24.03 31.05 -4.41
N PRO A 154 24.65 32.16 -3.95
CA PRO A 154 24.59 32.58 -2.55
C PRO A 154 23.17 32.78 -1.99
N HIS A 155 22.20 33.08 -2.85
CA HIS A 155 20.79 33.27 -2.48
C HIS A 155 19.94 31.98 -2.55
N VAL A 156 20.54 30.86 -2.97
CA VAL A 156 19.90 29.54 -3.03
C VAL A 156 20.37 28.69 -1.84
N SER A 157 19.45 28.35 -0.93
CA SER A 157 19.71 27.51 0.23
C SER A 157 19.14 26.11 0.02
N VAL A 158 19.97 25.07 0.17
CA VAL A 158 19.53 23.67 0.09
C VAL A 158 19.44 23.07 1.49
N VAL A 159 18.27 22.54 1.86
CA VAL A 159 18.01 21.94 3.17
C VAL A 159 17.63 20.47 2.99
N VAL A 160 18.49 19.57 3.45
CA VAL A 160 18.27 18.12 3.32
C VAL A 160 17.51 17.57 4.53
N HIS A 161 16.43 16.85 4.25
CA HIS A 161 15.64 16.11 5.22
C HIS A 161 15.79 14.61 4.95
N ARG A 162 16.60 13.93 5.76
CA ARG A 162 16.79 12.47 5.68
C ARG A 162 15.60 11.70 6.26
N ARG A 163 14.43 11.90 5.66
CA ARG A 163 13.12 11.43 6.12
C ARG A 163 12.26 11.07 4.91
N ARG A 164 11.28 10.19 5.13
CA ARG A 164 10.26 9.87 4.14
C ARG A 164 9.15 10.91 4.20
N ALA A 165 8.75 11.46 3.06
CA ALA A 165 7.50 12.19 2.93
C ALA A 165 6.32 11.22 2.98
N VAL A 166 5.32 11.53 3.81
CA VAL A 166 4.16 10.64 4.05
C VAL A 166 2.81 11.28 3.73
N GLY A 167 2.79 12.60 3.48
CA GLY A 167 1.59 13.30 3.06
C GLY A 167 1.91 14.65 2.44
N LEU A 168 0.96 15.17 1.67
CA LEU A 168 1.01 16.49 1.05
C LEU A 168 -0.38 17.12 1.16
N GLU A 169 -0.45 18.27 1.82
CA GLU A 169 -1.66 19.04 2.09
C GLU A 169 -1.61 20.41 1.40
N GLY A 170 -2.80 20.97 1.11
CA GLY A 170 -3.00 22.33 0.64
C GLY A 170 -3.24 22.43 -0.87
N ASP A 171 -4.48 22.70 -1.29
CA ASP A 171 -4.91 22.78 -2.70
C ASP A 171 -4.84 24.20 -3.30
N GLY A 172 -4.22 25.14 -2.57
CA GLY A 172 -4.01 26.53 -2.98
C GLY A 172 -2.54 26.84 -3.25
N ASP A 173 -2.14 28.11 -3.09
CA ASP A 173 -0.76 28.53 -3.41
C ASP A 173 0.28 28.00 -2.43
N ALA A 174 0.00 27.99 -1.13
CA ALA A 174 0.91 27.51 -0.10
C ALA A 174 0.62 26.04 0.26
N GLN A 175 1.63 25.19 0.14
CA GLN A 175 1.53 23.74 0.36
C GLN A 175 2.28 23.30 1.62
N THR A 176 1.94 22.12 2.15
CA THR A 176 2.64 21.50 3.28
C THR A 176 2.97 20.03 2.99
N VAL A 177 4.24 19.66 3.09
CA VAL A 177 4.68 18.25 3.07
C VAL A 177 4.84 17.74 4.50
N LEU A 178 4.23 16.59 4.82
CA LEU A 178 4.41 15.89 6.10
C LEU A 178 5.52 14.85 5.99
N LEU A 179 6.38 14.78 7.00
CA LEU A 179 7.45 13.81 7.10
C LEU A 179 7.10 12.72 8.13
N ALA A 180 7.70 11.54 7.98
CA ALA A 180 7.40 10.35 8.78
C ALA A 180 7.67 10.51 10.30
N ASP A 181 8.48 11.48 10.70
CA ASP A 181 8.74 11.80 12.12
C ASP A 181 7.75 12.83 12.71
N GLY A 182 6.70 13.17 11.96
CA GLY A 182 5.69 14.14 12.36
C GLY A 182 6.04 15.59 12.04
N SER A 183 7.25 15.88 11.55
CA SER A 183 7.62 17.23 11.12
C SER A 183 6.86 17.67 9.87
N ARG A 184 6.62 18.98 9.75
CA ARG A 184 5.80 19.59 8.69
C ARG A 184 6.60 20.70 7.99
N LEU A 185 6.76 20.56 6.67
CA LEU A 185 7.38 21.56 5.80
C LEU A 185 6.27 22.41 5.19
N SER A 186 5.90 23.51 5.84
CA SER A 186 4.78 24.38 5.43
C SER A 186 5.23 25.64 4.70
N GLY A 187 4.32 26.22 3.92
CA GLY A 187 4.57 27.43 3.13
C GLY A 187 5.47 27.14 1.93
N LEU A 188 5.25 26.00 1.27
CA LEU A 188 5.94 25.59 0.06
C LEU A 188 5.20 26.15 -1.16
N ASP A 189 5.93 26.83 -2.04
CA ASP A 189 5.43 27.41 -3.29
C ASP A 189 5.36 26.37 -4.41
N ALA A 190 6.17 25.32 -4.32
CA ALA A 190 6.18 24.21 -5.26
C ALA A 190 6.58 22.88 -4.59
N VAL A 191 6.01 21.78 -5.11
CA VAL A 191 6.39 20.41 -4.72
C VAL A 191 6.66 19.59 -5.98
N VAL A 192 7.84 18.99 -6.07
CA VAL A 192 8.25 18.12 -7.17
C VAL A 192 8.40 16.69 -6.66
N LEU A 193 7.65 15.77 -7.25
CA LEU A 193 7.70 14.33 -6.96
C LEU A 193 8.64 13.65 -7.95
N ALA A 194 9.85 13.33 -7.49
CA ALA A 194 10.93 12.71 -8.27
C ALA A 194 11.37 11.35 -7.66
N GLN A 195 10.44 10.68 -6.96
CA GLN A 195 10.66 9.38 -6.34
C GLN A 195 11.09 8.33 -7.39
N GLY A 196 11.98 7.41 -7.02
CA GLY A 196 12.38 6.30 -7.87
C GLY A 196 11.36 5.15 -7.84
N HIS A 197 11.85 3.91 -7.85
CA HIS A 197 10.99 2.75 -7.62
C HIS A 197 10.40 2.80 -6.21
N VAL A 198 9.08 2.94 -6.14
CA VAL A 198 8.30 2.90 -4.90
C VAL A 198 7.80 1.49 -4.63
N PRO A 199 7.65 1.06 -3.37
CA PRO A 199 7.12 -0.27 -3.07
C PRO A 199 5.65 -0.40 -3.52
N GLU A 200 5.18 -1.62 -3.78
CA GLU A 200 3.80 -1.92 -4.17
C GLU A 200 3.13 -2.83 -3.13
N LEU A 201 1.84 -2.61 -2.87
CA LEU A 201 0.99 -3.51 -2.11
C LEU A 201 0.70 -4.78 -2.92
N PRO A 202 0.87 -5.97 -2.32
CA PRO A 202 0.54 -7.23 -3.00
C PRO A 202 -0.96 -7.30 -3.31
N ASP A 203 -1.30 -7.87 -4.47
CA ASP A 203 -2.70 -8.20 -4.80
C ASP A 203 -3.23 -9.36 -3.92
N ALA A 204 -4.53 -9.63 -4.00
CA ALA A 204 -5.17 -10.67 -3.19
C ALA A 204 -4.54 -12.06 -3.38
N ARG A 205 -4.09 -12.40 -4.60
CA ARG A 205 -3.45 -13.68 -4.92
C ARG A 205 -2.05 -13.76 -4.32
N ALA A 206 -1.27 -12.69 -4.41
CA ALA A 206 0.04 -12.57 -3.81
C ALA A 206 -0.03 -12.63 -2.28
N VAL A 207 -1.00 -11.94 -1.66
CA VAL A 207 -1.26 -12.02 -0.21
C VAL A 207 -1.62 -13.45 0.20
N HIS A 208 -2.53 -14.11 -0.54
CA HIS A 208 -2.92 -15.49 -0.25
C HIS A 208 -1.73 -16.44 -0.35
N THR A 209 -0.94 -16.35 -1.42
CA THR A 209 0.26 -17.17 -1.63
C THR A 209 1.28 -16.95 -0.52
N ALA A 210 1.55 -15.69 -0.15
CA ALA A 210 2.50 -15.35 0.91
C ALA A 210 2.04 -15.86 2.29
N ARG A 211 0.74 -15.77 2.61
CA ARG A 211 0.17 -16.31 3.86
C ARG A 211 0.31 -17.83 3.92
N GLN A 212 -0.06 -18.53 2.84
CA GLN A 212 0.08 -19.98 2.77
C GLN A 212 1.54 -20.41 2.92
N ALA A 213 2.46 -19.75 2.20
CA ALA A 213 3.89 -20.02 2.30
C ALA A 213 4.40 -19.88 3.74
N ARG A 214 4.08 -18.77 4.42
CA ARG A 214 4.47 -18.53 5.82
C ARG A 214 3.92 -19.59 6.77
N SER A 215 2.64 -19.95 6.64
CA SER A 215 2.00 -20.98 7.50
C SER A 215 2.64 -22.37 7.40
N ARG A 216 3.43 -22.61 6.35
CA ARG A 216 4.10 -23.88 6.06
C ARG A 216 5.63 -23.79 6.16
N GLY A 217 6.17 -22.67 6.66
CA GLY A 217 7.62 -22.46 6.77
C GLY A 217 8.34 -22.43 5.42
N LEU A 218 7.66 -21.95 4.37
CA LEU A 218 8.22 -21.70 3.04
C LEU A 218 8.62 -20.22 2.90
N LEU A 219 9.71 -19.96 2.19
CA LEU A 219 10.23 -18.61 1.97
C LEU A 219 9.80 -18.08 0.60
N LEU A 220 8.98 -17.03 0.60
CA LEU A 220 8.66 -16.26 -0.60
C LEU A 220 9.35 -14.90 -0.54
N VAL A 221 10.31 -14.65 -1.43
CA VAL A 221 10.90 -13.32 -1.63
C VAL A 221 10.09 -12.61 -2.72
N PRO A 222 9.38 -11.51 -2.38
CA PRO A 222 8.49 -10.81 -3.32
C PRO A 222 9.28 -10.03 -4.40
N PRO A 223 8.61 -9.55 -5.46
CA PRO A 223 9.26 -8.70 -6.46
C PRO A 223 9.86 -7.46 -5.80
N GLY A 224 11.09 -7.10 -6.17
CA GLY A 224 11.81 -6.00 -5.54
C GLY A 224 13.24 -5.84 -6.05
N ASN A 225 13.92 -4.78 -5.58
CA ASN A 225 15.33 -4.56 -5.88
C ASN A 225 16.16 -5.68 -5.22
N PRO A 226 17.01 -6.41 -5.96
CA PRO A 226 17.84 -7.47 -5.40
C PRO A 226 18.75 -7.00 -4.25
N ALA A 227 19.14 -5.72 -4.23
CA ALA A 227 19.91 -5.13 -3.14
C ALA A 227 19.15 -5.05 -1.80
N ASP A 228 17.82 -5.17 -1.82
CA ASP A 228 16.93 -5.14 -0.65
C ASP A 228 16.41 -6.55 -0.26
N ALA A 229 16.75 -7.58 -1.04
CA ALA A 229 16.27 -8.93 -0.80
C ALA A 229 17.02 -9.57 0.39
N ASP A 230 16.28 -9.99 1.43
CA ASP A 230 16.84 -10.81 2.49
C ASP A 230 16.93 -12.28 2.01
N LEU A 231 18.15 -12.70 1.71
CA LEU A 231 18.47 -14.05 1.27
C LEU A 231 19.14 -14.87 2.39
N SER A 232 19.29 -14.32 3.61
CA SER A 232 20.09 -14.92 4.69
C SER A 232 19.56 -16.29 5.14
N ALA A 233 18.24 -16.48 5.09
CA ALA A 233 17.58 -17.72 5.49
C ALA A 233 17.79 -18.89 4.51
N VAL A 234 18.22 -18.63 3.27
CA VAL A 234 18.47 -19.67 2.26
C VAL A 234 19.72 -20.46 2.61
N GLN A 235 19.57 -21.78 2.77
CA GLN A 235 20.66 -22.67 3.20
C GLN A 235 21.53 -23.16 2.03
N PRO A 236 22.80 -23.51 2.28
CA PRO A 236 23.63 -24.20 1.30
C PRO A 236 22.97 -25.49 0.80
N GLY A 237 23.03 -25.74 -0.52
CA GLY A 237 22.44 -26.92 -1.16
C GLY A 237 20.91 -26.95 -1.21
N GLU A 238 20.20 -26.00 -0.61
CA GLU A 238 18.73 -25.95 -0.63
C GLU A 238 18.21 -25.59 -2.04
N PRO A 239 17.18 -26.28 -2.56
CA PRO A 239 16.53 -25.90 -3.81
C PRO A 239 15.84 -24.53 -3.73
N VAL A 240 16.13 -23.65 -4.68
CA VAL A 240 15.56 -22.30 -4.80
C VAL A 240 14.97 -22.10 -6.20
N LEU A 241 13.69 -21.69 -6.27
CA LEU A 241 13.06 -21.28 -7.53
C LEU A 241 13.28 -19.79 -7.78
N LEU A 242 13.74 -19.42 -8.98
CA LEU A 242 13.90 -18.05 -9.45
C LEU A 242 12.91 -17.78 -10.60
N ARG A 243 11.90 -16.95 -10.35
CA ARG A 243 10.91 -16.58 -11.36
C ARG A 243 11.30 -15.29 -12.08
N GLY A 244 11.66 -15.42 -13.34
CA GLY A 244 12.16 -14.33 -14.18
C GLY A 244 13.60 -14.57 -14.61
N LEU A 245 13.94 -14.15 -15.82
CA LEU A 245 15.28 -14.28 -16.42
C LEU A 245 15.78 -12.94 -17.00
N GLY A 246 15.34 -11.82 -16.41
CA GLY A 246 15.78 -10.46 -16.77
C GLY A 246 17.01 -10.00 -15.96
N LEU A 247 17.28 -8.70 -15.92
CA LEU A 247 18.45 -8.17 -15.19
C LEU A 247 18.48 -8.55 -13.69
N ASN A 248 17.34 -8.50 -13.00
CA ASN A 248 17.27 -8.91 -11.59
C ASN A 248 17.65 -10.38 -11.38
N PHE A 249 17.47 -11.26 -12.37
CA PHE A 249 17.92 -12.64 -12.27
C PHE A 249 19.44 -12.73 -12.20
N PHE A 250 20.17 -11.96 -13.00
CA PHE A 250 21.63 -11.92 -12.95
C PHE A 250 22.15 -11.34 -11.62
N ASP A 251 21.44 -10.37 -11.05
CA ASP A 251 21.75 -9.87 -9.71
C ASP A 251 21.60 -10.96 -8.64
N HIS A 252 20.48 -11.70 -8.65
CA HIS A 252 20.28 -12.82 -7.73
C HIS A 252 21.30 -13.94 -7.95
N LEU A 253 21.63 -14.24 -9.21
CA LEU A 253 22.69 -15.18 -9.55
C LEU A 253 24.01 -14.76 -8.90
N ALA A 254 24.40 -13.49 -9.03
CA ALA A 254 25.61 -12.95 -8.43
C ALA A 254 25.56 -13.00 -6.89
N LEU A 255 24.42 -12.70 -6.26
CA LEU A 255 24.26 -12.78 -4.81
C LEU A 255 24.31 -14.22 -4.27
N PHE A 256 23.76 -15.20 -5.00
CA PHE A 256 23.78 -16.61 -4.63
C PHE A 256 25.09 -17.32 -4.95
N THR A 257 25.98 -16.71 -5.73
CA THR A 257 27.26 -17.28 -6.14
C THR A 257 28.42 -16.49 -5.53
N LEU A 258 28.78 -15.34 -6.10
CA LEU A 258 29.82 -14.45 -5.60
C LEU A 258 29.52 -13.97 -4.17
N GLY A 259 28.27 -13.59 -3.89
CA GLY A 259 27.84 -13.20 -2.56
C GLY A 259 27.88 -14.34 -1.53
N ARG A 260 27.99 -15.59 -1.97
CA ARG A 260 28.24 -16.77 -1.15
C ARG A 260 29.71 -17.19 -1.15
N GLY A 261 30.60 -16.42 -1.75
CA GLY A 261 32.05 -16.59 -1.72
C GLY A 261 32.61 -17.58 -2.74
N GLY A 262 31.81 -18.04 -3.70
CA GLY A 262 32.37 -18.72 -4.87
C GLY A 262 33.12 -17.74 -5.77
N SER A 263 33.92 -18.26 -6.68
CA SER A 263 34.77 -17.45 -7.56
C SER A 263 34.73 -17.94 -9.00
N PHE A 264 35.07 -17.05 -9.94
CA PHE A 264 35.22 -17.39 -11.35
C PHE A 264 36.69 -17.31 -11.74
N GLU A 265 37.17 -18.36 -12.40
CA GLU A 265 38.54 -18.47 -12.91
C GLU A 265 38.49 -18.70 -14.42
N ARG A 266 39.35 -18.04 -15.19
CA ARG A 266 39.52 -18.38 -16.61
C ARG A 266 40.37 -19.64 -16.72
N GLY A 267 39.78 -20.72 -17.22
CA GLY A 267 40.45 -22.00 -17.42
C GLY A 267 41.27 -22.05 -18.71
N ALA A 268 41.89 -23.20 -18.99
CA ALA A 268 42.58 -23.44 -20.25
C ALA A 268 41.59 -23.29 -21.43
N GLY A 269 41.95 -22.47 -22.43
CA GLY A 269 41.08 -22.16 -23.57
C GLY A 269 40.18 -20.93 -23.40
N GLY A 270 40.33 -20.15 -22.32
CA GLY A 270 39.67 -18.85 -22.15
C GLY A 270 38.24 -18.90 -21.59
N ARG A 271 37.64 -20.10 -21.49
CA ARG A 271 36.31 -20.32 -20.89
C ARG A 271 36.35 -20.08 -19.37
N LEU A 272 35.30 -19.44 -18.87
CA LEU A 272 35.12 -19.20 -17.45
C LEU A 272 34.69 -20.50 -16.74
N VAL A 273 35.31 -20.80 -15.61
CA VAL A 273 34.99 -21.92 -14.73
C VAL A 273 34.60 -21.38 -13.37
N TYR A 274 33.44 -21.80 -12.87
CA TYR A 274 33.00 -21.43 -11.53
C TYR A 274 33.56 -22.39 -10.48
N ARG A 275 34.10 -21.86 -9.40
CA ARG A 275 34.55 -22.58 -8.20
C ARG A 275 33.55 -22.34 -7.07
N PRO A 276 32.71 -23.33 -6.74
CA PRO A 276 31.78 -23.22 -5.63
C PRO A 276 32.54 -23.12 -4.30
N SER A 277 32.02 -22.30 -3.39
CA SER A 277 32.48 -22.26 -1.99
C SER A 277 31.88 -23.35 -1.12
N GLY A 278 30.79 -23.98 -1.59
CA GLY A 278 29.97 -24.91 -0.81
C GLY A 278 28.87 -24.22 0.00
N ARG A 279 28.71 -22.90 -0.12
CA ARG A 279 27.65 -22.10 0.54
C ARG A 279 26.50 -21.74 -0.40
N GLU A 280 26.60 -22.12 -1.66
CA GLU A 280 25.61 -21.85 -2.70
C GLU A 280 24.37 -22.76 -2.54
N PRO A 281 23.15 -22.26 -2.80
CA PRO A 281 21.96 -23.10 -2.97
C PRO A 281 21.95 -23.80 -4.34
N LEU A 282 21.00 -24.72 -4.54
CA LEU A 282 20.70 -25.30 -5.85
C LEU A 282 19.62 -24.45 -6.54
N LEU A 283 19.99 -23.79 -7.64
CA LEU A 283 19.14 -22.82 -8.32
C LEU A 283 18.34 -23.46 -9.46
N TYR A 284 17.06 -23.13 -9.53
CA TYR A 284 16.17 -23.50 -10.62
C TYR A 284 15.46 -22.27 -11.15
N ALA A 285 15.69 -21.89 -12.40
CA ALA A 285 15.22 -20.61 -12.93
C ALA A 285 14.35 -20.78 -14.18
N GLY A 286 13.37 -19.88 -14.33
CA GLY A 286 12.42 -19.97 -15.43
C GLY A 286 11.63 -18.70 -15.70
N SER A 287 11.15 -18.58 -16.92
CA SER A 287 10.30 -17.47 -17.37
C SER A 287 9.32 -17.93 -18.45
N ARG A 288 8.45 -17.02 -18.91
CA ARG A 288 7.56 -17.29 -20.05
C ARG A 288 8.35 -17.62 -21.33
N ARG A 289 9.45 -16.91 -21.59
CA ARG A 289 10.29 -17.13 -22.78
C ARG A 289 11.24 -18.32 -22.61
N GLY A 290 11.63 -18.62 -21.37
CA GLY A 290 12.56 -19.72 -21.04
C GLY A 290 14.03 -19.42 -21.32
N VAL A 291 14.33 -18.24 -21.89
CA VAL A 291 15.68 -17.81 -22.27
C VAL A 291 16.02 -16.50 -21.54
N PRO A 292 17.23 -16.35 -20.98
CA PRO A 292 17.70 -15.10 -20.39
C PRO A 292 17.85 -13.96 -21.39
N TYR A 293 17.90 -12.72 -20.89
CA TYR A 293 18.15 -11.54 -21.74
C TYR A 293 19.47 -11.65 -22.52
N HIS A 294 19.50 -11.09 -23.72
CA HIS A 294 20.71 -11.04 -24.55
C HIS A 294 21.82 -10.23 -23.89
N ALA A 295 23.06 -10.69 -24.03
CA ALA A 295 24.25 -9.91 -23.71
C ALA A 295 24.29 -8.60 -24.50
N ARG A 296 24.78 -7.55 -23.87
CA ARG A 296 25.15 -6.31 -24.54
C ARG A 296 26.34 -6.54 -25.46
N GLY A 297 26.26 -6.03 -26.69
CA GLY A 297 27.43 -5.98 -27.57
C GLY A 297 28.53 -5.09 -27.01
N ARG A 298 29.78 -5.45 -27.28
CA ARG A 298 30.95 -4.62 -27.00
C ARG A 298 30.72 -3.22 -27.57
N ASN A 299 30.96 -2.20 -26.75
CA ASN A 299 30.69 -0.83 -27.13
C ASN A 299 31.73 -0.34 -28.15
N GLU A 300 31.31 -0.12 -29.38
CA GLU A 300 32.12 0.43 -30.48
C GLU A 300 31.70 1.86 -30.83
N LYS A 301 30.54 2.30 -30.30
CA LYS A 301 29.98 3.64 -30.49
C LYS A 301 30.65 4.71 -29.60
N GLY A 302 31.57 4.32 -28.72
CA GLY A 302 32.18 5.22 -27.74
C GLY A 302 31.16 5.83 -26.77
N ALA A 303 31.45 7.03 -26.24
CA ALA A 303 30.58 7.69 -25.26
C ALA A 303 29.28 8.25 -25.88
N HIS A 304 29.37 8.83 -27.08
CA HIS A 304 28.30 9.65 -27.67
C HIS A 304 27.57 9.01 -28.84
N GLY A 305 28.13 7.96 -29.45
CA GLY A 305 27.56 7.38 -30.68
C GLY A 305 26.17 6.77 -30.47
N ARG A 306 25.31 6.99 -31.46
CA ARG A 306 23.98 6.37 -31.59
C ARG A 306 23.67 6.12 -33.07
N TYR A 307 22.73 5.24 -33.32
CA TYR A 307 22.08 5.13 -34.61
C TYR A 307 21.10 6.29 -34.82
N GLU A 308 21.17 6.94 -35.98
CA GLU A 308 20.21 7.95 -36.40
C GLU A 308 19.12 7.31 -37.27
N PRO A 309 17.85 7.39 -36.87
CA PRO A 309 16.75 6.79 -37.63
C PRO A 309 16.59 7.41 -39.01
N ARG A 310 16.22 6.59 -39.99
CA ARG A 310 15.97 6.96 -41.38
C ARG A 310 14.49 6.91 -41.76
N LEU A 311 13.72 6.06 -41.07
CA LEU A 311 12.27 5.91 -41.19
C LEU A 311 11.55 6.56 -40.02
N LEU A 312 11.80 6.09 -38.78
CA LEU A 312 11.18 6.64 -37.58
C LEU A 312 11.94 7.89 -37.11
N THR A 313 12.06 8.88 -38.00
CA THR A 313 12.69 10.17 -37.70
C THR A 313 11.85 10.96 -36.69
N LEU A 314 12.43 11.98 -36.05
CA LEU A 314 11.67 12.89 -35.18
C LEU A 314 10.47 13.52 -35.91
N ALA A 315 10.66 13.96 -37.16
CA ALA A 315 9.60 14.52 -37.98
C ALA A 315 8.46 13.50 -38.21
N GLU A 316 8.81 12.24 -38.45
CA GLU A 316 7.82 11.17 -38.65
C GLU A 316 7.10 10.82 -37.34
N ALA A 317 7.82 10.73 -36.21
CA ALA A 317 7.22 10.51 -34.90
C ALA A 317 6.23 11.64 -34.52
N LEU A 318 6.59 12.90 -34.81
CA LEU A 318 5.70 14.05 -34.64
C LEU A 318 4.51 14.01 -35.61
N ARG A 319 4.71 13.59 -36.86
CA ARG A 319 3.62 13.40 -37.84
C ARG A 319 2.63 12.36 -37.33
N LEU A 320 3.11 11.21 -36.83
CA LEU A 320 2.29 10.16 -36.24
C LEU A 320 1.49 10.68 -35.04
N ARG A 321 2.13 11.46 -34.15
CA ARG A 321 1.45 12.13 -33.02
C ARG A 321 0.42 13.17 -33.46
N GLY A 322 0.69 13.89 -34.55
CA GLY A 322 -0.04 15.05 -35.05
C GLY A 322 -1.33 14.76 -35.83
N VAL A 323 -1.66 13.50 -36.13
CA VAL A 323 -2.95 13.10 -36.73
C VAL A 323 -4.09 13.23 -35.68
N ARG A 324 -4.32 14.44 -35.18
CA ARG A 324 -5.52 14.82 -34.41
C ARG A 324 -6.48 15.53 -35.37
N GLY A 325 -7.39 14.77 -35.98
CA GLY A 325 -8.37 15.33 -36.92
C GLY A 325 -9.17 14.31 -37.72
N GLY A 326 -8.71 13.05 -37.79
CA GLY A 326 -9.52 11.91 -38.25
C GLY A 326 -10.05 11.10 -37.06
N THR A 327 -11.11 10.32 -37.27
CA THR A 327 -11.77 9.49 -36.25
C THR A 327 -10.94 8.29 -35.74
N GLY A 328 -9.67 8.14 -36.13
CA GLY A 328 -8.80 7.03 -35.73
C GLY A 328 -7.55 7.49 -34.98
N ARG A 329 -7.26 6.86 -33.83
CA ARG A 329 -5.98 6.97 -33.11
C ARG A 329 -4.94 6.00 -33.69
N GLN A 330 -3.65 6.28 -33.49
CA GLN A 330 -2.55 5.43 -33.98
C GLN A 330 -2.53 4.08 -33.28
N ARG A 331 -2.05 3.04 -33.97
CA ARG A 331 -1.86 1.69 -33.44
C ARG A 331 -0.40 1.29 -33.59
N PHE A 332 0.24 0.89 -32.50
CA PHE A 332 1.66 0.54 -32.45
C PHE A 332 2.02 -0.52 -33.50
N GLU A 333 1.22 -1.57 -33.59
CA GLU A 333 1.44 -2.71 -34.50
C GLU A 333 1.33 -2.33 -35.99
N ALA A 334 0.53 -1.31 -36.33
CA ALA A 334 0.28 -0.92 -37.71
C ALA A 334 1.17 0.26 -38.15
N ASP A 335 1.42 1.21 -37.25
CA ASP A 335 2.00 2.51 -37.59
C ASP A 335 3.46 2.65 -37.14
N LEU A 336 3.85 2.06 -35.99
CA LEU A 336 5.21 2.18 -35.45
C LEU A 336 6.06 0.94 -35.73
N TRP A 337 5.53 -0.25 -35.45
CA TRP A 337 6.29 -1.50 -35.56
C TRP A 337 6.89 -1.72 -36.94
N PRO A 338 6.18 -1.48 -38.07
CA PRO A 338 6.78 -1.65 -39.40
C PRO A 338 7.96 -0.71 -39.67
N LEU A 339 8.01 0.47 -39.04
CA LEU A 339 9.14 1.39 -39.14
C LEU A 339 10.31 0.86 -38.30
N ILE A 340 10.05 0.53 -37.03
CA ILE A 340 11.06 0.02 -36.09
C ILE A 340 11.71 -1.25 -36.63
N SER A 341 10.91 -2.23 -37.08
CA SER A 341 11.42 -3.52 -37.52
C SER A 341 12.34 -3.38 -38.73
N ARG A 342 11.98 -2.51 -39.68
CA ARG A 342 12.75 -2.28 -40.91
C ARG A 342 14.06 -1.55 -40.65
N GLU A 343 14.12 -0.65 -39.68
CA GLU A 343 15.37 0.00 -39.26
C GLU A 343 16.35 -1.05 -38.70
N VAL A 344 15.84 -1.93 -37.82
CA VAL A 344 16.61 -3.04 -37.24
C VAL A 344 17.11 -4.00 -38.33
N GLU A 345 16.21 -4.45 -39.21
CA GLU A 345 16.51 -5.36 -40.32
C GLU A 345 17.54 -4.75 -41.29
N ALA A 346 17.40 -3.47 -41.64
CA ALA A 346 18.33 -2.78 -42.53
C ALA A 346 19.74 -2.70 -41.94
N VAL A 347 19.87 -2.39 -40.64
CA VAL A 347 21.17 -2.37 -39.95
C VAL A 347 21.78 -3.77 -39.92
N TYR A 348 20.99 -4.80 -39.62
CA TYR A 348 21.45 -6.18 -39.64
C TYR A 348 22.06 -6.57 -41.01
N TYR A 349 21.30 -6.36 -42.10
CA TYR A 349 21.73 -6.75 -43.43
C TYR A 349 22.89 -5.89 -43.94
N ARG A 350 22.89 -4.59 -43.67
CA ARG A 350 24.02 -3.71 -44.01
C ARG A 350 25.30 -4.20 -43.36
N THR A 351 25.26 -4.47 -42.05
CA THR A 351 26.45 -4.92 -41.32
C THR A 351 26.88 -6.32 -41.79
N LEU A 352 25.94 -7.21 -42.12
CA LEU A 352 26.25 -8.53 -42.67
C LEU A 352 26.92 -8.48 -44.06
N LEU A 353 26.52 -7.51 -44.89
CA LEU A 353 27.02 -7.33 -46.26
C LEU A 353 28.29 -6.49 -46.34
N ALA A 354 28.63 -5.74 -45.28
CA ALA A 354 29.78 -4.82 -45.25
C ALA A 354 31.10 -5.50 -45.63
N ASP A 355 31.33 -6.73 -45.18
CA ASP A 355 32.56 -7.47 -45.47
C ASP A 355 32.51 -8.25 -46.80
N ARG A 356 31.35 -8.30 -47.46
CA ARG A 356 31.10 -9.10 -48.68
C ARG A 356 31.06 -8.27 -49.96
N LEU A 357 30.75 -6.98 -49.82
CA LEU A 357 30.53 -6.08 -50.92
C LEU A 357 31.60 -4.99 -50.94
N PRO A 358 31.84 -4.36 -52.11
CA PRO A 358 32.68 -3.16 -52.18
C PRO A 358 32.17 -2.05 -51.26
N ASP A 359 33.08 -1.16 -50.85
CA ASP A 359 32.76 0.00 -50.02
C ASP A 359 31.59 0.81 -50.59
N GLY A 360 30.61 1.14 -49.74
CA GLY A 360 29.41 1.90 -50.10
C GLY A 360 28.23 1.07 -50.62
N GLU A 361 28.46 -0.12 -51.19
CA GLU A 361 27.37 -0.97 -51.70
C GLU A 361 26.46 -1.53 -50.60
N ALA A 362 27.01 -1.81 -49.42
CA ALA A 362 26.23 -2.24 -48.26
C ALA A 362 25.28 -1.12 -47.76
N GLU A 363 25.71 0.14 -47.80
CA GLU A 363 24.86 1.28 -47.46
C GLU A 363 23.80 1.51 -48.54
N HIS A 364 24.17 1.38 -49.82
CA HIS A 364 23.21 1.43 -50.92
C HIS A 364 22.13 0.33 -50.79
N PHE A 365 22.50 -0.89 -50.40
CA PHE A 365 21.55 -1.94 -50.08
C PHE A 365 20.58 -1.49 -48.97
N ALA A 366 21.09 -0.90 -47.88
CA ALA A 366 20.26 -0.43 -46.78
C ALA A 366 19.26 0.63 -47.24
N GLU A 367 19.69 1.58 -48.08
CA GLU A 367 18.81 2.58 -48.71
C GLU A 367 17.69 1.93 -49.54
N GLN A 368 18.04 0.96 -50.39
CA GLN A 368 17.06 0.23 -51.20
C GLN A 368 16.07 -0.54 -50.32
N TYR A 369 16.57 -1.19 -49.26
CA TYR A 369 15.76 -1.97 -48.32
C TYR A 369 14.71 -1.09 -47.61
N LEU A 370 15.14 0.07 -47.11
CA LEU A 370 14.29 1.08 -46.49
C LEU A 370 13.35 1.78 -47.51
N GLY A 371 13.65 1.72 -48.82
CA GLY A 371 12.79 2.23 -49.89
C GLY A 371 11.69 1.26 -50.38
N THR A 372 11.72 -0.01 -49.97
CA THR A 372 10.75 -1.02 -50.45
C THR A 372 9.30 -0.76 -49.96
N ALA A 373 8.32 -0.93 -50.85
CA ALA A 373 6.89 -0.68 -50.57
C ALA A 373 6.17 -1.86 -49.90
N GLY A 374 6.75 -3.07 -49.90
CA GLY A 374 6.10 -4.26 -49.34
C GLY A 374 7.01 -5.49 -49.22
N ALA A 375 6.52 -6.52 -48.53
CA ALA A 375 7.30 -7.72 -48.18
C ALA A 375 7.90 -8.44 -49.40
N ARG A 376 7.17 -8.54 -50.52
CA ARG A 376 7.66 -9.18 -51.75
C ARG A 376 8.89 -8.46 -52.33
N GLN A 377 8.87 -7.13 -52.36
CA GLN A 377 10.01 -6.36 -52.87
C GLN A 377 11.24 -6.48 -51.97
N ARG A 378 11.04 -6.60 -50.65
CA ARG A 378 12.12 -6.92 -49.70
C ARG A 378 12.71 -8.29 -50.00
N GLU A 379 11.87 -9.29 -50.18
CA GLU A 379 12.28 -10.65 -50.50
C GLU A 379 13.06 -10.75 -51.82
N ASP A 380 12.58 -10.07 -52.87
CA ASP A 380 13.28 -9.99 -54.17
C ASP A 380 14.65 -9.30 -54.02
N LEU A 381 14.74 -8.25 -53.20
CA LEU A 381 16.01 -7.57 -52.90
C LEU A 381 16.99 -8.47 -52.14
N LEU A 382 16.53 -9.17 -51.10
CA LEU A 382 17.37 -10.12 -50.34
C LEU A 382 17.91 -11.23 -51.25
N THR A 383 17.08 -11.72 -52.18
CA THR A 383 17.48 -12.73 -53.17
C THR A 383 18.51 -12.20 -54.15
N ARG A 384 18.37 -10.94 -54.63
CA ARG A 384 19.34 -10.30 -55.53
C ARG A 384 20.75 -10.18 -54.92
N TYR A 385 20.83 -9.96 -53.62
CA TYR A 385 22.09 -9.90 -52.88
C TYR A 385 22.55 -11.26 -52.33
N ALA A 386 21.96 -12.36 -52.83
CA ALA A 386 22.34 -13.74 -52.52
C ALA A 386 22.29 -14.11 -51.02
N LEU A 387 21.40 -13.49 -50.24
CA LEU A 387 21.22 -13.81 -48.82
C LEU A 387 20.46 -15.12 -48.65
N THR A 388 21.11 -16.11 -48.03
CA THR A 388 20.59 -17.47 -47.85
C THR A 388 19.61 -17.56 -46.68
N GLY A 389 18.84 -18.65 -46.60
CA GLY A 389 17.80 -18.84 -45.58
C GLY A 389 18.26 -18.64 -44.13
N GLY A 390 19.47 -19.12 -43.78
CA GLY A 390 20.02 -18.99 -42.43
C GLY A 390 20.56 -17.59 -42.10
N GLU A 391 20.71 -16.73 -43.10
CA GLU A 391 21.20 -15.36 -42.95
C GLU A 391 20.07 -14.34 -42.90
N ARG A 392 18.83 -14.75 -43.23
CA ARG A 392 17.68 -13.87 -43.23
C ARG A 392 17.18 -13.61 -41.82
N TRP A 393 16.84 -12.35 -41.56
CA TRP A 393 16.24 -11.95 -40.31
C TRP A 393 14.86 -12.56 -40.15
N ASP A 394 14.60 -13.13 -38.98
CA ASP A 394 13.33 -13.74 -38.64
C ASP A 394 12.94 -13.33 -37.21
N TRP A 395 11.92 -12.46 -37.11
CA TRP A 395 11.44 -11.98 -35.81
C TRP A 395 10.88 -13.08 -34.93
N ASP A 396 10.32 -14.16 -35.50
CA ASP A 396 9.81 -15.29 -34.72
C ASP A 396 10.96 -16.05 -34.08
N LEU A 397 12.09 -16.22 -34.77
CA LEU A 397 13.31 -16.83 -34.22
C LEU A 397 14.03 -15.90 -33.25
N ILE A 398 14.03 -14.58 -33.47
CA ILE A 398 14.60 -13.61 -32.54
C ILE A 398 13.81 -13.56 -31.22
N GLU A 399 12.48 -13.57 -31.30
CA GLU A 399 11.63 -13.63 -30.11
C GLU A 399 11.67 -15.01 -29.44
N ARG A 400 11.72 -16.09 -30.23
CA ARG A 400 11.67 -17.47 -29.79
C ARG A 400 12.80 -18.29 -30.44
N PRO A 401 14.03 -18.24 -29.90
CA PRO A 401 15.22 -18.83 -30.53
C PRO A 401 15.20 -20.35 -30.68
N TYR A 402 14.33 -21.05 -29.95
CA TYR A 402 14.12 -22.49 -30.12
C TYR A 402 13.10 -22.85 -31.22
N GLY A 403 12.44 -21.86 -31.84
CA GLY A 403 11.52 -22.06 -32.96
C GLY A 403 10.48 -23.15 -32.70
N ALA A 404 10.42 -24.13 -33.60
CA ALA A 404 9.55 -25.30 -33.51
C ALA A 404 10.22 -26.54 -32.87
N ARG A 405 11.43 -26.40 -32.31
CA ARG A 405 12.15 -27.52 -31.68
C ARG A 405 11.34 -28.10 -30.53
N ARG A 406 11.28 -29.42 -30.47
CA ARG A 406 10.74 -30.16 -29.33
C ARG A 406 11.90 -30.69 -28.50
N PHE A 407 11.84 -30.44 -27.19
CA PHE A 407 12.86 -30.93 -26.27
C PHE A 407 12.42 -32.27 -25.68
N THR A 408 13.35 -33.22 -25.61
CA THR A 408 13.12 -34.55 -25.03
C THR A 408 13.16 -34.54 -23.50
N GLY A 409 13.80 -33.53 -22.91
CA GLY A 409 13.78 -33.26 -21.48
C GLY A 409 14.73 -32.12 -21.10
N ARG A 410 14.91 -31.86 -19.79
CA ARG A 410 15.74 -30.73 -19.30
C ARG A 410 17.21 -30.80 -19.72
N ALA A 411 17.78 -32.01 -19.86
CA ALA A 411 19.16 -32.17 -20.33
C ALA A 411 19.36 -31.72 -21.79
N ASP A 412 18.43 -32.06 -22.68
CA ASP A 412 18.41 -31.63 -24.09
C ASP A 412 18.19 -30.11 -24.21
N PHE A 413 17.25 -29.57 -23.42
CA PHE A 413 17.05 -28.12 -23.34
C PHE A 413 18.30 -27.39 -22.84
N ARG A 414 18.96 -27.91 -21.80
CA ARG A 414 20.20 -27.37 -21.27
C ARG A 414 21.32 -27.37 -22.31
N ALA A 415 21.52 -28.48 -23.04
CA ALA A 415 22.55 -28.57 -24.07
C ALA A 415 22.34 -27.50 -25.15
N TRP A 416 21.12 -27.38 -25.66
CA TRP A 416 20.76 -26.33 -26.62
C TRP A 416 20.94 -24.92 -26.06
N LEU A 417 20.53 -24.68 -24.81
CA LEU A 417 20.64 -23.36 -24.20
C LEU A 417 22.11 -22.95 -24.03
N LEU A 418 22.99 -23.88 -23.64
CA LEU A 418 24.43 -23.59 -23.53
C LEU A 418 25.05 -23.19 -24.87
N GLU A 419 24.68 -23.87 -25.96
CA GLU A 419 25.09 -23.49 -27.33
C GLU A 419 24.56 -22.10 -27.70
N HIS A 420 23.29 -21.83 -27.40
CA HIS A 420 22.66 -20.53 -27.67
C HIS A 420 23.33 -19.38 -26.90
N LEU A 421 23.62 -19.57 -25.60
CA LEU A 421 24.29 -18.57 -24.77
C LEU A 421 25.74 -18.34 -25.24
N ALA A 422 26.45 -19.38 -25.66
CA ALA A 422 27.79 -19.25 -26.22
C ALA A 422 27.78 -18.45 -27.54
N ALA A 423 26.81 -18.71 -28.42
CA ALA A 423 26.62 -17.92 -29.64
C ALA A 423 26.28 -16.45 -29.32
N ASP A 424 25.45 -16.21 -28.31
CA ASP A 424 25.10 -14.85 -27.88
C ASP A 424 26.31 -14.05 -27.37
N VAL A 425 27.21 -14.70 -26.61
CA VAL A 425 28.49 -14.12 -26.18
C VAL A 425 29.38 -13.84 -27.38
N ALA A 426 29.50 -14.77 -28.34
CA ALA A 426 30.28 -14.54 -29.55
C ALA A 426 29.76 -13.34 -30.37
N HIS A 427 28.43 -13.21 -30.50
CA HIS A 427 27.82 -12.04 -31.11
C HIS A 427 28.06 -10.76 -30.31
N ALA A 428 28.06 -10.84 -28.97
CA ALA A 428 28.37 -9.71 -28.10
C ALA A 428 29.80 -9.20 -28.32
N GLU A 429 30.78 -10.10 -28.38
CA GLU A 429 32.19 -9.77 -28.63
C GLU A 429 32.45 -9.24 -30.05
N ALA A 430 31.60 -9.60 -31.02
CA ALA A 430 31.65 -9.01 -32.37
C ALA A 430 31.28 -7.52 -32.42
N GLY A 431 30.67 -7.00 -31.34
CA GLY A 431 30.44 -5.56 -31.14
C GLY A 431 29.11 -5.03 -31.66
N ASN A 432 28.73 -3.84 -31.15
CA ASN A 432 27.43 -3.21 -31.44
C ASN A 432 27.43 -2.29 -32.67
N VAL A 433 28.48 -2.31 -33.48
CA VAL A 433 28.55 -1.67 -34.80
C VAL A 433 28.93 -2.71 -35.85
N SER A 434 30.00 -3.47 -35.60
CA SER A 434 30.56 -4.44 -36.53
C SER A 434 29.85 -5.80 -36.50
N GLY A 435 29.27 -6.20 -35.36
CA GLY A 435 28.52 -7.45 -35.24
C GLY A 435 27.08 -7.31 -35.75
N PRO A 436 26.64 -8.04 -36.80
CA PRO A 436 25.32 -7.83 -37.43
C PRO A 436 24.15 -7.90 -36.45
N LEU A 437 24.10 -8.94 -35.62
CA LEU A 437 23.01 -9.13 -34.66
C LEU A 437 23.00 -8.02 -33.59
N LYS A 438 24.13 -7.73 -32.96
CA LYS A 438 24.17 -6.74 -31.87
C LYS A 438 24.04 -5.32 -32.35
N ALA A 439 24.53 -4.99 -33.54
CA ALA A 439 24.27 -3.71 -34.19
C ALA A 439 22.78 -3.49 -34.40
N ALA A 440 22.07 -4.50 -34.91
CA ALA A 440 20.63 -4.45 -35.14
C ALA A 440 19.83 -4.33 -33.84
N LEU A 441 20.14 -5.14 -32.82
CA LEU A 441 19.45 -5.07 -31.53
C LEU A 441 19.69 -3.74 -30.79
N ASP A 442 20.86 -3.11 -30.99
CA ASP A 442 21.18 -1.81 -30.39
C ASP A 442 20.36 -0.66 -31.00
N VAL A 443 19.83 -0.81 -32.23
CA VAL A 443 18.87 0.14 -32.83
C VAL A 443 17.64 0.31 -31.93
N LEU A 444 17.11 -0.78 -31.33
CA LEU A 444 15.97 -0.71 -30.42
C LEU A 444 16.23 0.16 -29.19
N ARG A 445 17.50 0.26 -28.75
CA ARG A 445 17.92 1.19 -27.70
C ARG A 445 17.95 2.62 -28.20
N ASP A 446 18.49 2.83 -29.39
CA ASP A 446 18.72 4.17 -29.95
C ASP A 446 17.43 4.84 -30.46
N LEU A 447 16.40 4.07 -30.82
CA LEU A 447 15.08 4.59 -31.25
C LEU A 447 14.15 5.04 -30.10
N ARG A 448 14.60 4.96 -28.84
CA ARG A 448 13.69 5.18 -27.69
C ARG A 448 13.11 6.58 -27.64
N ASN A 449 13.86 7.59 -28.07
CA ASN A 449 13.40 8.98 -28.02
C ASN A 449 12.30 9.24 -29.06
N GLU A 450 12.43 8.66 -30.24
CA GLU A 450 11.49 8.80 -31.34
C GLU A 450 10.21 8.00 -31.04
N ILE A 451 10.34 6.80 -30.45
CA ILE A 451 9.18 6.03 -29.98
C ILE A 451 8.42 6.81 -28.89
N ARG A 452 9.11 7.34 -27.86
CA ARG A 452 8.47 8.17 -26.82
C ARG A 452 7.71 9.34 -27.42
N THR A 453 8.31 10.02 -28.39
CA THR A 453 7.68 11.16 -29.08
C THR A 453 6.34 10.78 -29.68
N ALA A 454 6.21 9.57 -30.23
CA ALA A 454 4.98 9.08 -30.84
C ALA A 454 3.96 8.51 -29.83
N VAL A 455 4.39 7.86 -28.73
CA VAL A 455 3.48 7.09 -27.85
C VAL A 455 3.08 7.80 -26.54
N ASP A 456 3.92 8.70 -26.03
CA ASP A 456 3.70 9.38 -24.75
C ASP A 456 2.40 10.20 -24.76
N HIS A 457 1.81 10.40 -23.57
CA HIS A 457 0.53 11.11 -23.40
C HIS A 457 -0.62 10.58 -24.27
N GLY A 458 -0.66 9.27 -24.48
CA GLY A 458 -1.80 8.60 -25.10
C GLY A 458 -1.81 8.79 -26.61
N GLY A 459 -0.63 8.81 -27.22
CA GLY A 459 -0.44 8.84 -28.68
C GLY A 459 -1.00 7.60 -29.40
N LEU A 460 -1.27 6.52 -28.66
CA LEU A 460 -1.86 5.29 -29.16
C LEU A 460 -3.33 5.11 -28.76
N GLU A 461 -4.04 4.30 -29.53
CA GLU A 461 -5.31 3.68 -29.15
C GLU A 461 -5.13 2.81 -27.88
N GLY A 462 -6.11 2.86 -26.96
CA GLY A 462 -5.96 2.26 -25.63
C GLY A 462 -5.72 0.74 -25.60
N ASP A 463 -6.26 -0.02 -26.55
CA ASP A 463 -6.00 -1.46 -26.66
C ASP A 463 -4.60 -1.75 -27.21
N SER A 464 -4.14 -0.98 -28.19
CA SER A 464 -2.80 -1.06 -28.77
C SER A 464 -1.72 -0.65 -27.74
N HIS A 465 -1.97 0.38 -26.93
CA HIS A 465 -1.09 0.72 -25.83
C HIS A 465 -0.93 -0.47 -24.86
N ARG A 466 -2.04 -1.07 -24.43
CA ARG A 466 -2.03 -2.20 -23.50
C ARG A 466 -1.37 -3.45 -24.09
N ASP A 467 -1.81 -3.88 -25.26
CA ASP A 467 -1.49 -5.22 -25.76
C ASP A 467 -0.22 -5.23 -26.61
N ALA A 468 -0.01 -4.21 -27.46
CA ALA A 468 1.16 -4.12 -28.33
C ALA A 468 2.36 -3.44 -27.65
N LEU A 469 2.18 -2.24 -27.08
CA LEU A 469 3.30 -1.51 -26.46
C LEU A 469 3.69 -2.12 -25.10
N GLU A 470 2.76 -2.23 -24.16
CA GLU A 470 3.05 -2.61 -22.77
C GLU A 470 3.29 -4.12 -22.61
N LYS A 471 2.39 -4.98 -23.11
CA LYS A 471 2.47 -6.44 -22.90
C LYS A 471 3.41 -7.19 -23.83
N TRP A 472 3.68 -6.67 -25.03
CA TRP A 472 4.52 -7.34 -26.04
C TRP A 472 5.83 -6.61 -26.30
N TYR A 473 5.79 -5.41 -26.88
CA TYR A 473 6.99 -4.71 -27.36
C TYR A 473 7.93 -4.30 -26.22
N THR A 474 7.41 -3.79 -25.10
CA THR A 474 8.25 -3.38 -23.97
C THR A 474 9.06 -4.55 -23.40
N PRO A 475 8.45 -5.72 -23.09
CA PRO A 475 9.20 -6.92 -22.72
C PRO A 475 10.15 -7.44 -23.80
N LEU A 476 9.77 -7.36 -25.08
CA LEU A 476 10.63 -7.76 -26.20
C LEU A 476 11.87 -6.86 -26.31
N ASN A 477 11.69 -5.55 -26.31
CA ASN A 477 12.77 -4.56 -26.31
C ASN A 477 13.70 -4.75 -25.11
N ALA A 478 13.15 -5.00 -23.92
CA ALA A 478 13.96 -5.26 -22.73
C ALA A 478 14.82 -6.53 -22.88
N TYR A 479 14.23 -7.62 -23.39
CA TYR A 479 14.95 -8.87 -23.67
C TYR A 479 16.09 -8.70 -24.69
N LEU A 480 15.87 -7.90 -25.73
CA LEU A 480 16.80 -7.76 -26.86
C LEU A 480 17.91 -6.72 -26.65
N SER A 481 17.59 -5.54 -26.10
CA SER A 481 18.48 -4.37 -26.14
C SER A 481 19.01 -3.91 -24.78
N ILE A 482 18.42 -4.35 -23.67
CA ILE A 482 18.74 -3.82 -22.33
C ILE A 482 19.75 -4.69 -21.57
N GLY A 483 19.87 -5.98 -21.92
CA GLY A 483 20.41 -7.06 -21.09
C GLY A 483 21.81 -6.89 -20.45
N PRO A 484 22.36 -7.95 -19.84
CA PRO A 484 23.54 -7.82 -18.99
C PRO A 484 24.84 -7.69 -19.83
N PRO A 485 25.98 -7.36 -19.19
CA PRO A 485 27.30 -7.53 -19.81
C PRO A 485 27.53 -8.96 -20.29
N ALA A 486 28.32 -9.15 -21.35
CA ALA A 486 28.67 -10.48 -21.87
C ALA A 486 29.28 -11.40 -20.79
N SER A 487 30.08 -10.83 -19.89
CA SER A 487 30.66 -11.56 -18.76
C SER A 487 29.61 -12.21 -17.85
N ARG A 488 28.41 -11.63 -17.71
CA ARG A 488 27.33 -12.25 -16.92
C ARG A 488 26.70 -13.45 -17.60
N ILE A 489 26.74 -13.51 -18.94
CA ILE A 489 26.35 -14.70 -19.67
C ILE A 489 27.44 -15.78 -19.56
N GLU A 490 28.72 -15.42 -19.62
CA GLU A 490 29.82 -16.35 -19.34
C GLU A 490 29.72 -16.95 -17.92
N GLU A 491 29.45 -16.10 -16.92
CA GLU A 491 29.23 -16.52 -15.52
C GLU A 491 28.02 -17.45 -15.39
N LEU A 492 26.90 -17.12 -16.05
CA LEU A 492 25.72 -17.97 -16.11
C LEU A 492 26.05 -19.37 -16.63
N VAL A 493 26.76 -19.44 -17.77
CA VAL A 493 27.22 -20.70 -18.37
C VAL A 493 28.10 -21.49 -17.40
N ALA A 494 29.06 -20.83 -16.75
CA ALA A 494 29.98 -21.46 -15.80
C ALA A 494 29.26 -22.02 -14.56
N VAL A 495 28.25 -21.31 -14.03
CA VAL A 495 27.43 -21.79 -12.90
C VAL A 495 26.54 -22.96 -13.32
N MET A 496 25.98 -22.90 -14.53
CA MET A 496 25.26 -24.05 -15.09
C MET A 496 26.19 -25.25 -15.18
N ASP A 497 27.38 -25.14 -15.79
CA ASP A 497 28.35 -26.23 -15.92
C ASP A 497 28.79 -26.82 -14.59
N ALA A 498 28.90 -26.01 -13.54
CA ALA A 498 29.17 -26.46 -12.17
C ALA A 498 28.01 -27.25 -11.53
N GLY A 499 26.86 -27.36 -12.20
CA GLY A 499 25.70 -28.12 -11.74
C GLY A 499 24.85 -27.40 -10.69
N LEU A 500 25.07 -26.11 -10.46
CA LEU A 500 24.36 -25.33 -9.43
C LEU A 500 23.14 -24.59 -9.95
N LEU A 501 22.95 -24.54 -11.28
CA LEU A 501 21.82 -23.89 -11.92
C LEU A 501 21.24 -24.76 -13.02
N GLU A 502 19.94 -24.98 -12.96
CA GLU A 502 19.15 -25.64 -13.99
C GLU A 502 17.98 -24.75 -14.43
N MET A 503 17.70 -24.72 -15.74
CA MET A 503 16.60 -23.95 -16.30
C MET A 503 15.38 -24.84 -16.49
N THR A 504 14.22 -24.39 -16.02
CA THR A 504 12.97 -25.17 -16.07
C THR A 504 12.41 -25.30 -17.49
N GLY A 505 12.69 -24.34 -18.38
CA GLY A 505 12.26 -24.32 -19.78
C GLY A 505 11.27 -23.20 -20.14
N PRO A 506 10.88 -23.06 -21.41
CA PRO A 506 9.89 -22.05 -21.84
C PRO A 506 8.51 -22.28 -21.24
N ALA A 507 7.69 -21.22 -21.21
CA ALA A 507 6.36 -21.22 -20.59
C ALA A 507 6.36 -21.75 -19.14
N SER A 508 7.44 -21.49 -18.40
CA SER A 508 7.59 -21.97 -17.02
C SER A 508 6.44 -21.53 -16.13
N ARG A 509 5.88 -22.49 -15.40
CA ARG A 509 4.84 -22.29 -14.39
C ARG A 509 5.47 -22.51 -13.02
N MET A 510 5.24 -21.59 -12.10
CA MET A 510 5.75 -21.68 -10.72
C MET A 510 4.64 -21.25 -9.76
N GLY A 511 4.38 -22.05 -8.73
CA GLY A 511 3.33 -21.77 -7.75
C GLY A 511 3.43 -22.70 -6.53
N LEU A 512 2.49 -22.58 -5.59
CA LEU A 512 2.37 -23.55 -4.51
C LEU A 512 1.82 -24.87 -5.06
N ALA A 513 2.34 -25.99 -4.54
CA ALA A 513 1.73 -27.29 -4.75
C ALA A 513 0.27 -27.30 -4.26
N PRO A 514 -0.62 -28.14 -4.81
CA PRO A 514 -2.02 -28.23 -4.36
C PRO A 514 -2.18 -28.55 -2.87
N ASP A 515 -1.24 -29.30 -2.29
CA ASP A 515 -1.18 -29.61 -0.85
C ASP A 515 -0.51 -28.50 -0.01
N GLY A 516 0.03 -27.47 -0.66
CA GLY A 516 0.74 -26.35 -0.05
C GLY A 516 2.10 -26.71 0.56
N SER A 517 2.63 -27.92 0.33
CA SER A 517 3.83 -28.40 1.05
C SER A 517 5.16 -27.89 0.48
N ALA A 518 5.16 -27.36 -0.74
CA ALA A 518 6.32 -26.76 -1.39
C ALA A 518 5.89 -25.79 -2.50
N PHE A 519 6.82 -24.97 -2.97
CA PHE A 519 6.70 -24.38 -4.31
C PHE A 519 7.08 -25.42 -5.36
N VAL A 520 6.39 -25.39 -6.49
CA VAL A 520 6.58 -26.31 -7.61
C VAL A 520 6.81 -25.51 -8.89
N ALA A 521 7.79 -25.95 -9.68
CA ALA A 521 8.07 -25.43 -11.01
C ALA A 521 8.02 -26.53 -12.07
N ASP A 522 7.37 -26.24 -13.20
CA ASP A 522 7.34 -27.10 -14.39
C ASP A 522 7.30 -26.27 -15.68
N SER A 523 7.63 -26.92 -16.80
CA SER A 523 7.45 -26.37 -18.14
C SER A 523 6.58 -27.32 -18.96
N PRO A 524 5.53 -26.83 -19.64
CA PRO A 524 4.78 -27.65 -20.59
C PRO A 524 5.55 -27.89 -21.90
N VAL A 525 6.65 -27.18 -22.14
CA VAL A 525 7.45 -27.26 -23.38
C VAL A 525 8.63 -28.22 -23.22
N VAL A 526 9.18 -28.32 -22.01
CA VAL A 526 10.32 -29.18 -21.68
C VAL A 526 9.85 -30.26 -20.70
N PRO A 527 9.67 -31.51 -21.15
CA PRO A 527 9.24 -32.60 -20.29
C PRO A 527 10.22 -32.85 -19.14
N GLY A 528 9.70 -33.20 -17.97
CA GLY A 528 10.50 -33.58 -16.81
C GLY A 528 9.68 -33.55 -15.52
N GLU A 529 10.19 -34.18 -14.46
CA GLU A 529 9.53 -34.17 -13.16
C GLU A 529 9.45 -32.73 -12.60
N PRO A 530 8.32 -32.31 -12.01
CA PRO A 530 8.20 -30.99 -11.40
C PRO A 530 9.23 -30.78 -10.29
N ILE A 531 9.91 -29.63 -10.33
CA ILE A 531 10.92 -29.27 -9.33
C ILE A 531 10.20 -28.74 -8.09
N ARG A 532 10.55 -29.27 -6.92
CA ARG A 532 9.99 -28.84 -5.63
C ARG A 532 11.04 -28.06 -4.84
N ALA A 533 10.63 -26.95 -4.24
CA ALA A 533 11.51 -26.09 -3.46
C ALA A 533 10.78 -25.47 -2.27
N ARG A 534 11.53 -25.15 -1.21
CA ARG A 534 11.01 -24.39 -0.07
C ARG A 534 11.11 -22.88 -0.26
N VAL A 535 11.97 -22.45 -1.18
CA VAL A 535 12.23 -21.05 -1.47
C VAL A 535 11.78 -20.70 -2.88
N LEU A 536 11.04 -19.61 -3.01
CA LEU A 536 10.69 -18.98 -4.27
C LEU A 536 11.07 -17.50 -4.22
N VAL A 537 11.85 -17.07 -5.20
CA VAL A 537 12.28 -15.69 -5.38
C VAL A 537 11.68 -15.13 -6.65
N GLU A 538 10.93 -14.04 -6.52
CA GLU A 538 10.42 -13.26 -7.65
C GLU A 538 11.55 -12.37 -8.20
N ALA A 539 12.35 -12.91 -9.11
CA ALA A 539 13.51 -12.25 -9.72
C ALA A 539 13.11 -11.20 -10.79
N ARG A 540 12.23 -10.27 -10.41
CA ARG A 540 11.69 -9.17 -11.24
C ARG A 540 11.29 -7.97 -10.38
N LEU A 541 11.17 -6.81 -11.01
CA LEU A 541 10.52 -5.65 -10.41
C LEU A 541 9.02 -5.67 -10.72
N HIS A 542 8.22 -5.05 -9.85
CA HIS A 542 6.85 -4.69 -10.19
C HIS A 542 6.82 -3.53 -11.17
N GLN A 543 5.77 -3.45 -11.97
CA GLN A 543 5.49 -2.26 -12.74
C GLN A 543 4.84 -1.20 -11.83
N PRO A 544 5.16 0.09 -11.99
CA PRO A 544 4.51 1.15 -11.24
C PRO A 544 2.99 1.12 -11.45
N ASP A 545 2.24 0.97 -10.36
CA ASP A 545 0.78 1.07 -10.36
C ASP A 545 0.35 1.91 -9.14
N LEU A 546 -0.07 3.14 -9.40
CA LEU A 546 -0.52 4.10 -8.39
C LEU A 546 -1.65 3.53 -7.53
N ARG A 547 -2.53 2.69 -8.10
CA ARG A 547 -3.68 2.08 -7.40
C ARG A 547 -3.23 1.08 -6.34
N ARG A 548 -2.03 0.54 -6.49
CA ARG A 548 -1.43 -0.46 -5.61
C ARG A 548 -0.16 0.05 -4.93
N THR A 549 0.14 1.34 -4.97
CA THR A 549 1.36 1.86 -4.34
C THR A 549 1.39 1.60 -2.83
N ALA A 550 2.56 1.20 -2.32
CA ALA A 550 2.88 1.13 -0.89
C ALA A 550 3.53 2.41 -0.35
N ASP A 551 3.75 3.41 -1.22
CA ASP A 551 4.24 4.71 -0.81
C ASP A 551 3.10 5.56 -0.19
N PRO A 552 3.23 6.00 1.08
CA PRO A 552 2.15 6.69 1.78
C PRO A 552 1.81 8.05 1.17
N LEU A 553 2.79 8.78 0.62
CA LEU A 553 2.55 10.07 -0.03
C LEU A 553 1.70 9.89 -1.29
N LEU A 554 2.12 9.03 -2.22
CA LEU A 554 1.39 8.79 -3.46
C LEU A 554 0.00 8.18 -3.21
N ARG A 555 -0.11 7.28 -2.22
CA ARG A 555 -1.41 6.74 -1.80
C ARG A 555 -2.32 7.83 -1.25
N GLY A 556 -1.82 8.67 -0.34
CA GLY A 556 -2.60 9.76 0.24
C GLY A 556 -3.10 10.75 -0.83
N LEU A 557 -2.27 11.04 -1.84
CA LEU A 557 -2.69 11.88 -2.97
C LEU A 557 -3.79 11.23 -3.81
N LEU A 558 -3.73 9.92 -4.05
CA LEU A 558 -4.77 9.18 -4.75
C LEU A 558 -6.08 9.15 -3.94
N GLU A 559 -6.02 8.75 -2.67
CA GLU A 559 -7.18 8.63 -1.78
C GLU A 559 -7.86 9.97 -1.51
N GLY A 560 -7.07 11.05 -1.41
CA GLY A 560 -7.55 12.42 -1.27
C GLY A 560 -8.09 13.04 -2.56
N GLY A 561 -7.96 12.36 -3.71
CA GLY A 561 -8.38 12.86 -5.01
C GLY A 561 -7.49 13.98 -5.59
N SER A 562 -6.34 14.24 -4.98
CA SER A 562 -5.31 15.19 -5.45
C SER A 562 -4.41 14.64 -6.55
N ALA A 563 -4.52 13.35 -6.84
CA ALA A 563 -3.89 12.65 -7.95
C ALA A 563 -4.86 11.60 -8.52
N ARG A 564 -4.60 11.13 -9.74
CA ARG A 564 -5.32 10.00 -10.35
C ARG A 564 -4.40 9.10 -11.20
N PRO A 565 -4.80 7.85 -11.45
CA PRO A 565 -4.13 7.01 -12.43
C PRO A 565 -4.31 7.59 -13.84
N TYR A 566 -3.31 7.39 -14.70
CA TYR A 566 -3.34 7.78 -16.09
C TYR A 566 -4.21 6.81 -16.91
N ALA A 567 -4.96 7.37 -17.86
CA ALA A 567 -5.85 6.62 -18.72
C ALA A 567 -5.67 7.02 -20.18
N VAL A 568 -5.53 6.02 -21.05
CA VAL A 568 -5.43 6.16 -22.51
C VAL A 568 -6.82 5.90 -23.11
N ALA A 569 -7.35 6.86 -23.85
CA ALA A 569 -8.69 6.71 -24.41
C ALA A 569 -8.78 5.61 -25.48
N ALA A 570 -9.96 5.01 -25.59
CA ALA A 570 -10.28 3.97 -26.56
C ALA A 570 -11.51 4.38 -27.41
N SER A 571 -11.45 4.14 -28.71
CA SER A 571 -12.44 4.53 -29.73
C SER A 571 -13.71 3.66 -29.71
N GLY A 572 -13.70 2.52 -29.00
CA GLY A 572 -14.82 1.55 -28.97
C GLY A 572 -15.18 0.99 -27.58
N GLY A 573 -14.72 1.61 -26.49
CA GLY A 573 -14.93 1.08 -25.13
C GLY A 573 -14.45 2.00 -24.01
N ALA A 574 -14.38 1.46 -22.79
CA ALA A 574 -13.80 2.18 -21.67
C ALA A 574 -12.30 2.48 -21.90
N PRO A 575 -11.79 3.63 -21.43
CA PRO A 575 -10.37 3.95 -21.55
C PRO A 575 -9.52 2.91 -20.82
N TYR A 576 -8.31 2.67 -21.31
CA TYR A 576 -7.34 1.81 -20.65
C TYR A 576 -6.60 2.58 -19.56
N GLU A 577 -6.81 2.19 -18.31
CA GLU A 577 -6.11 2.76 -17.16
C GLU A 577 -4.77 2.05 -16.94
N THR A 578 -3.66 2.77 -17.12
CA THR A 578 -2.30 2.20 -17.20
C THR A 578 -1.62 2.00 -15.84
N GLY A 579 -2.11 2.68 -14.80
CA GLY A 579 -1.52 2.66 -13.45
C GLY A 579 -0.48 3.76 -13.18
N GLY A 580 0.04 4.45 -14.20
CA GLY A 580 0.95 5.59 -14.01
C GLY A 580 0.27 6.78 -13.32
N LEU A 581 1.04 7.62 -12.63
CA LEU A 581 0.54 8.89 -12.08
C LEU A 581 0.24 9.88 -13.22
N ALA A 582 -1.01 10.33 -13.33
CA ALA A 582 -1.42 11.25 -14.39
C ALA A 582 -0.76 12.63 -14.23
N VAL A 583 -0.10 13.10 -15.29
CA VAL A 583 0.50 14.42 -15.39
C VAL A 583 0.14 15.08 -16.73
N THR A 584 0.23 16.41 -16.80
CA THR A 584 0.15 17.14 -18.09
C THR A 584 1.33 16.80 -18.99
N GLU A 585 1.29 17.23 -20.25
CA GLU A 585 2.53 17.40 -21.00
C GLU A 585 3.51 18.33 -20.25
N ARG A 586 4.77 18.35 -20.68
CA ARG A 586 5.84 19.16 -20.09
C ARG A 586 5.30 20.58 -19.75
N PRO A 587 5.37 21.02 -18.48
CA PRO A 587 6.31 20.60 -17.42
C PRO A 587 5.77 19.56 -16.42
N TYR A 588 4.76 18.75 -16.75
CA TYR A 588 4.32 17.59 -15.94
C TYR A 588 3.64 17.94 -14.61
N HIS A 589 2.65 18.83 -14.66
CA HIS A 589 1.80 19.11 -13.51
C HIS A 589 0.97 17.89 -13.12
N VAL A 590 0.92 17.57 -11.84
CA VAL A 590 0.08 16.48 -11.30
C VAL A 590 -1.39 16.77 -11.57
N VAL A 591 -2.11 15.78 -12.09
CA VAL A 591 -3.53 15.90 -12.44
C VAL A 591 -4.41 15.27 -11.35
N ASP A 592 -5.38 16.04 -10.85
CA ASP A 592 -6.33 15.62 -9.82
C ASP A 592 -7.39 14.64 -10.34
N ALA A 593 -8.20 14.07 -9.45
CA ALA A 593 -9.28 13.14 -9.81
C ALA A 593 -10.35 13.73 -10.73
N ARG A 594 -10.47 15.07 -10.81
CA ARG A 594 -11.38 15.79 -11.71
C ARG A 594 -10.74 16.13 -13.06
N GLY A 595 -9.49 15.72 -13.28
CA GLY A 595 -8.75 15.99 -14.50
C GLY A 595 -8.13 17.38 -14.57
N ARG A 596 -8.02 18.10 -13.45
CA ARG A 596 -7.43 19.44 -13.39
C ARG A 596 -5.95 19.35 -12.99
N PRO A 597 -5.03 19.97 -13.74
CA PRO A 597 -3.64 20.04 -13.35
C PRO A 597 -3.45 20.99 -12.17
N HIS A 598 -2.60 20.61 -11.22
CA HIS A 598 -2.25 21.45 -10.09
C HIS A 598 -1.13 22.43 -10.49
N PRO A 599 -1.30 23.75 -10.29
CA PRO A 599 -0.38 24.75 -10.81
C PRO A 599 1.03 24.69 -10.19
N ARG A 600 1.16 24.07 -9.01
CA ARG A 600 2.38 24.08 -8.18
C ARG A 600 2.87 22.68 -7.76
N ARG A 601 2.33 21.61 -8.35
CA ARG A 601 2.74 20.22 -8.07
C ARG A 601 3.18 19.57 -9.36
N PHE A 602 4.38 19.04 -9.36
CA PHE A 602 5.01 18.42 -10.51
C PHE A 602 5.35 16.97 -10.16
N ALA A 603 5.27 16.06 -11.13
CA ALA A 603 5.76 14.71 -10.96
C ALA A 603 6.39 14.20 -12.25
N TYR A 604 7.54 13.53 -12.15
CA TYR A 604 8.16 12.90 -13.31
C TYR A 604 9.11 11.78 -12.90
N GLY A 605 9.41 10.87 -13.83
CA GLY A 605 10.23 9.68 -13.58
C GLY A 605 9.38 8.43 -13.37
N VAL A 606 9.86 7.51 -12.53
CA VAL A 606 9.25 6.17 -12.38
C VAL A 606 7.76 6.19 -12.01
N PRO A 607 7.27 7.08 -11.12
CA PRO A 607 5.85 7.17 -10.81
C PRO A 607 4.95 7.50 -12.02
N THR A 608 5.49 8.15 -13.05
CA THR A 608 4.77 8.52 -14.28
C THR A 608 4.96 7.52 -15.43
N GLU A 609 5.52 6.32 -15.16
CA GLU A 609 5.61 5.26 -16.16
C GLU A 609 4.23 5.00 -16.81
N ALA A 610 4.22 4.74 -18.12
CA ALA A 610 3.03 4.64 -18.98
C ALA A 610 2.30 5.96 -19.32
N VAL A 611 2.58 7.07 -18.63
CA VAL A 611 2.44 8.40 -19.26
C VAL A 611 3.61 8.62 -20.20
N HIS A 612 4.79 8.30 -19.68
CA HIS A 612 6.07 8.27 -20.37
C HIS A 612 6.56 6.84 -20.49
N TRP A 613 6.98 6.44 -21.69
CA TRP A 613 7.50 5.10 -21.93
C TRP A 613 8.97 4.99 -21.50
N VAL A 614 9.31 4.00 -20.66
CA VAL A 614 10.70 3.69 -20.23
C VAL A 614 11.33 4.87 -19.46
N THR A 615 10.77 5.20 -18.32
CA THR A 615 11.24 6.28 -17.43
C THR A 615 12.47 5.89 -16.59
N ALA A 616 12.75 4.59 -16.48
CA ALA A 616 13.87 4.04 -15.70
C ALA A 616 15.24 4.08 -16.42
N ALA A 617 15.34 4.71 -17.60
CA ALA A 617 16.60 4.86 -18.32
C ALA A 617 17.59 5.79 -17.58
N GLY A 618 18.89 5.55 -17.78
CA GLY A 618 19.97 6.44 -17.32
C GLY A 618 20.24 7.57 -18.32
N ILE A 619 20.88 8.63 -17.85
CA ILE A 619 21.30 9.77 -18.67
C ILE A 619 22.64 9.42 -19.35
N ARG A 620 22.69 9.62 -20.66
CA ARG A 620 23.89 9.39 -21.49
C ARG A 620 24.41 10.74 -22.00
N PRO A 621 25.73 10.92 -22.12
CA PRO A 621 26.30 12.12 -22.72
C PRO A 621 26.17 12.10 -24.24
N GLY A 622 26.05 13.27 -24.87
CA GLY A 622 25.97 13.45 -26.32
C GLY A 622 24.68 12.94 -26.95
N VAL A 623 23.64 12.69 -26.15
CA VAL A 623 22.29 12.42 -26.64
C VAL A 623 21.32 13.36 -25.93
N ASN A 624 20.32 13.86 -26.67
CA ASN A 624 19.24 14.68 -26.14
C ASN A 624 18.41 13.91 -25.09
N SER A 625 18.92 13.87 -23.85
CA SER A 625 18.37 13.04 -22.78
C SER A 625 17.10 13.67 -22.25
N VAL A 626 15.97 12.98 -22.43
CA VAL A 626 14.66 13.47 -21.98
C VAL A 626 14.64 13.82 -20.50
N THR A 627 15.35 13.08 -19.65
CA THR A 627 15.40 13.35 -18.19
C THR A 627 15.97 14.73 -17.87
N LEU A 628 17.00 15.16 -18.61
CA LEU A 628 17.61 16.48 -18.43
C LEU A 628 16.68 17.58 -18.94
N GLY A 629 16.09 17.38 -20.13
CA GLY A 629 15.09 18.30 -20.67
C GLY A 629 13.85 18.46 -19.78
N ASP A 630 13.37 17.36 -19.20
CA ASP A 630 12.23 17.36 -18.29
C ASP A 630 12.56 18.07 -16.97
N SER A 631 13.76 17.84 -16.42
CA SER A 631 14.20 18.53 -15.21
C SER A 631 14.37 20.03 -15.40
N ASP A 632 14.85 20.49 -16.56
CA ASP A 632 14.98 21.92 -16.85
C ASP A 632 13.62 22.59 -16.97
N ALA A 633 12.68 21.95 -17.70
CA ALA A 633 11.33 22.48 -17.84
C ALA A 633 10.58 22.56 -16.50
N ILE A 634 10.74 21.56 -15.62
CA ILE A 634 10.20 21.61 -14.25
C ILE A 634 10.88 22.73 -13.45
N ALA A 635 12.21 22.82 -13.49
CA ALA A 635 12.95 23.83 -12.73
C ALA A 635 12.52 25.26 -13.14
N ARG A 636 12.41 25.53 -14.44
CA ARG A 636 11.94 26.82 -14.96
C ARG A 636 10.49 27.11 -14.57
N ALA A 637 9.59 26.14 -14.75
CA ALA A 637 8.20 26.28 -14.33
C ALA A 637 8.05 26.54 -12.83
N VAL A 638 8.96 26.02 -12.00
CA VAL A 638 9.01 26.29 -10.57
C VAL A 638 9.51 27.71 -10.28
N LEU A 639 10.55 28.18 -10.97
CA LEU A 639 11.11 29.53 -10.81
C LEU A 639 10.22 30.63 -11.40
N ASP A 640 9.32 30.31 -12.32
CA ASP A 640 8.34 31.28 -12.85
C ASP A 640 7.15 31.52 -11.88
N LEU A 641 7.06 30.75 -10.79
CA LEU A 641 5.98 30.88 -9.80
C LEU A 641 6.18 32.12 -8.93
N GLN A 642 5.10 32.87 -8.72
CA GLN A 642 5.07 33.89 -7.68
C GLN A 642 5.01 33.23 -6.28
N PRO A 643 5.81 33.69 -5.30
CA PRO A 643 5.74 33.21 -3.92
C PRO A 643 4.33 33.35 -3.35
N ALA A 644 3.86 32.30 -2.68
CA ALA A 644 2.55 32.26 -2.06
C ALA A 644 2.49 33.25 -0.89
N ALA A 645 1.35 33.94 -0.74
CA ALA A 645 1.13 34.79 0.44
C ALA A 645 1.27 33.95 1.72
N PRO A 646 2.02 34.42 2.74
CA PRO A 646 2.24 33.67 3.96
C PRO A 646 0.89 33.32 4.60
N LEU A 647 0.70 32.03 4.93
CA LEU A 647 -0.47 31.58 5.69
C LEU A 647 -0.56 32.42 6.97
N SER A 648 -1.61 33.24 7.08
CA SER A 648 -1.89 34.07 8.25
C SER A 648 -1.90 33.20 9.50
N ARG A 649 -0.81 33.26 10.29
CA ARG A 649 -0.81 32.79 11.67
C ARG A 649 -1.72 33.74 12.44
N THR A 650 -2.83 33.24 12.96
CA THR A 650 -3.54 33.90 14.06
C THR A 650 -3.03 33.25 15.36
N PRO A 651 -2.17 33.92 16.14
CA PRO A 651 -1.89 33.51 17.50
C PRO A 651 -2.97 34.10 18.40
N LYS A 652 -3.76 33.24 19.06
CA LYS A 652 -4.42 33.62 20.32
C LYS A 652 -3.64 32.98 21.46
N THR A 653 -2.61 33.70 21.90
CA THR A 653 -2.04 33.58 23.24
C THR A 653 -2.48 34.83 23.99
N GLU A 654 -3.52 34.71 24.79
CA GLU A 654 -3.75 35.65 25.89
C GLU A 654 -2.76 35.28 27.00
N GLU A 655 -1.79 36.15 27.21
CA GLU A 655 -0.98 36.18 28.42
C GLU A 655 -1.91 36.45 29.61
N THR A 656 -2.10 35.44 30.46
CA THR A 656 -2.47 35.65 31.86
C THR A 656 -1.29 35.23 32.70
N THR A 657 -0.60 36.24 33.22
CA THR A 657 0.35 36.12 34.31
C THR A 657 -0.39 35.62 35.55
N VAL A 658 -0.04 34.44 36.05
CA VAL A 658 -0.40 34.00 37.40
C VAL A 658 0.88 33.65 38.12
N ASP A 659 1.14 34.42 39.18
CA ASP A 659 2.17 34.19 40.19
C ASP A 659 2.06 32.76 40.75
N ASP A 660 3.14 32.00 40.62
CA ASP A 660 3.29 30.70 41.25
C ASP A 660 3.90 30.89 42.65
N THR A 661 3.03 31.04 43.64
CA THR A 661 3.39 30.73 45.03
C THR A 661 2.35 29.82 45.65
N THR A 662 2.87 28.71 46.19
CA THR A 662 2.29 27.76 47.16
C THR A 662 1.60 26.49 46.63
N ALA A 663 2.15 25.39 47.17
CA ALA A 663 1.47 24.18 47.64
C ALA A 663 1.73 22.87 46.85
N ASP A 664 2.58 22.06 47.47
CA ASP A 664 2.73 20.61 47.35
C ASP A 664 1.44 19.84 47.01
N GLY A 665 1.55 18.99 45.99
CA GLY A 665 0.63 17.89 45.66
C GLY A 665 1.37 16.86 44.79
N PRO A 666 1.05 15.55 44.91
CA PRO A 666 1.86 14.49 44.31
C PRO A 666 1.86 14.59 42.78
N ARG A 667 3.06 14.71 42.22
CA ARG A 667 3.30 14.88 40.78
C ARG A 667 3.09 13.56 40.04
N THR A 668 1.94 13.37 39.40
CA THR A 668 1.85 12.44 38.26
C THR A 668 2.36 13.16 37.01
N ASN A 669 3.67 13.15 36.84
CA ASN A 669 4.37 13.81 35.73
C ASN A 669 4.30 12.92 34.48
N ALA A 670 3.10 12.74 33.91
CA ALA A 670 2.97 12.06 32.62
C ALA A 670 3.61 12.95 31.54
N LEU A 671 4.70 12.47 30.94
CA LEU A 671 5.37 13.16 29.83
C LEU A 671 4.35 13.39 28.69
N PRO A 672 4.30 14.58 28.04
CA PRO A 672 3.28 14.92 27.05
C PRO A 672 3.12 13.94 25.86
N HIS A 673 4.16 13.14 25.56
CA HIS A 673 4.16 12.15 24.48
C HIS A 673 3.63 10.77 24.89
N LEU A 674 3.40 10.52 26.18
CA LEU A 674 2.86 9.25 26.71
C LEU A 674 1.33 9.29 26.94
N LEU A 675 0.70 10.44 26.68
CA LEU A 675 -0.73 10.64 26.92
C LEU A 675 -1.58 10.11 25.75
N ASP A 676 -2.36 9.03 25.98
CA ASP A 676 -3.45 8.63 25.08
C ASP A 676 -4.70 9.48 25.38
N SER A 677 -4.75 10.67 24.80
CA SER A 677 -5.73 11.70 25.14
C SER A 677 -7.12 11.55 24.51
N GLY A 678 -7.32 10.65 23.56
CA GLY A 678 -8.55 10.71 22.74
C GLY A 678 -8.34 11.13 21.30
N LEU A 679 -7.22 11.82 21.01
CA LEU A 679 -7.14 12.73 19.86
C LEU A 679 -7.51 12.09 18.51
N LEU A 680 -7.04 10.86 18.27
CA LEU A 680 -7.27 10.13 17.00
C LEU A 680 -8.48 9.19 17.03
N SER A 681 -9.19 9.12 18.15
CA SER A 681 -10.42 8.33 18.27
C SER A 681 -11.46 9.15 19.05
N PRO A 682 -11.96 10.25 18.45
CA PRO A 682 -12.87 11.18 19.12
C PRO A 682 -14.21 10.55 19.51
N VAL A 683 -14.57 9.38 18.96
CA VAL A 683 -15.80 8.66 19.33
C VAL A 683 -15.80 8.21 20.79
N ARG A 684 -14.63 7.98 21.39
CA ARG A 684 -14.48 7.59 22.80
C ARG A 684 -13.94 8.70 23.69
N ALA A 685 -13.42 9.79 23.13
CA ALA A 685 -12.72 10.81 23.90
C ALA A 685 -13.67 11.54 24.86
N GLY A 686 -13.32 11.61 26.14
CA GLY A 686 -14.15 12.19 27.20
C GLY A 686 -15.34 11.32 27.61
N THR A 687 -15.42 10.06 27.15
CA THR A 687 -16.52 9.16 27.51
C THR A 687 -16.16 8.28 28.72
N PRO A 688 -17.14 7.82 29.52
CA PRO A 688 -16.87 7.04 30.73
C PRO A 688 -16.09 5.74 30.50
N VAL A 689 -16.18 5.15 29.30
CA VAL A 689 -15.51 3.88 29.01
C VAL A 689 -13.98 4.01 29.01
N GLU A 690 -13.41 5.18 28.72
CA GLU A 690 -11.95 5.38 28.68
C GLU A 690 -11.29 5.09 30.01
N ALA A 691 -11.87 5.60 31.09
CA ALA A 691 -11.38 5.37 32.43
C ALA A 691 -11.46 3.87 32.79
N ALA A 692 -12.56 3.21 32.42
CA ALA A 692 -12.84 1.80 32.75
C ALA A 692 -11.91 0.79 32.07
N VAL A 693 -11.22 1.20 31.01
CA VAL A 693 -10.35 0.32 30.19
C VAL A 693 -8.94 0.91 29.98
N SER A 694 -8.59 1.94 30.73
CA SER A 694 -7.26 2.55 30.76
C SER A 694 -6.21 1.58 31.28
N ASP A 695 -4.91 1.85 31.04
CA ASP A 695 -3.83 1.02 31.58
C ASP A 695 -3.92 0.90 33.11
N ALA A 696 -4.25 1.99 33.81
CA ALA A 696 -4.49 1.98 35.25
C ALA A 696 -5.66 1.05 35.66
N ALA A 697 -6.74 1.00 34.86
CA ALA A 697 -7.85 0.09 35.11
C ALA A 697 -7.50 -1.39 34.85
N TRP A 698 -6.65 -1.68 33.86
CA TRP A 698 -6.11 -3.02 33.63
C TRP A 698 -5.18 -3.46 34.76
N ILE A 699 -4.31 -2.57 35.24
CA ILE A 699 -3.46 -2.81 36.42
C ILE A 699 -4.33 -3.08 37.65
N GLN A 700 -5.31 -2.22 37.91
CA GLN A 700 -6.23 -2.41 39.03
C GLN A 700 -6.98 -3.75 38.93
N ALA A 701 -7.44 -4.13 37.74
CA ALA A 701 -8.15 -5.40 37.56
C ALA A 701 -7.25 -6.63 37.79
N MET A 702 -5.96 -6.56 37.44
CA MET A 702 -4.99 -7.62 37.79
C MET A 702 -4.74 -7.67 39.30
N LEU A 703 -4.63 -6.52 39.97
CA LEU A 703 -4.51 -6.45 41.42
C LEU A 703 -5.78 -6.95 42.14
N ASP A 704 -6.96 -6.67 41.59
CA ASP A 704 -8.24 -7.17 42.10
C ASP A 704 -8.29 -8.70 42.03
N ALA A 705 -7.78 -9.29 40.95
CA ALA A 705 -7.68 -10.73 40.78
C ALA A 705 -6.69 -11.36 41.78
N GLU A 706 -5.53 -10.74 42.01
CA GLU A 706 -4.56 -11.15 43.04
C GLU A 706 -5.15 -11.10 44.46
N ALA A 707 -5.78 -9.99 44.81
CA ALA A 707 -6.41 -9.82 46.12
C ALA A 707 -7.56 -10.83 46.32
N ALA A 708 -8.38 -11.07 45.28
CA ALA A 708 -9.42 -12.09 45.30
C ALA A 708 -8.85 -13.51 45.49
N LEU A 709 -7.69 -13.81 44.89
CA LEU A 709 -7.02 -15.09 45.04
C LEU A 709 -6.53 -15.29 46.48
N ALA A 710 -5.88 -14.28 47.06
CA ALA A 710 -5.41 -14.32 48.45
C ALA A 710 -6.58 -14.50 49.44
N ARG A 711 -7.70 -13.76 49.25
CA ARG A 711 -8.91 -13.93 50.08
C ARG A 711 -9.54 -15.30 49.91
N THR A 712 -9.57 -15.82 48.69
CA THR A 712 -10.07 -17.18 48.40
C THR A 712 -9.24 -18.22 49.15
N GLN A 713 -7.92 -18.17 49.00
CA GLN A 713 -7.01 -19.10 49.66
C GLN A 713 -7.08 -18.96 51.19
N ALA A 714 -7.32 -17.77 51.72
CA ALA A 714 -7.52 -17.57 53.15
C ALA A 714 -8.83 -18.17 53.67
N ARG A 715 -9.94 -18.02 52.94
CA ARG A 715 -11.21 -18.70 53.27
C ARG A 715 -11.08 -20.21 53.27
N LEU A 716 -10.18 -20.75 52.45
CA LEU A 716 -9.91 -22.17 52.32
C LEU A 716 -8.73 -22.65 53.17
N GLY A 717 -8.17 -21.80 54.05
CA GLY A 717 -7.16 -22.17 55.03
C GLY A 717 -5.73 -22.33 54.51
N THR A 718 -5.41 -21.85 53.30
CA THR A 718 -4.07 -21.97 52.68
C THR A 718 -3.24 -20.69 52.73
N VAL A 719 -3.87 -19.56 53.05
CA VAL A 719 -3.24 -18.26 53.30
C VAL A 719 -3.75 -17.72 54.65
N PRO A 720 -2.93 -17.14 55.53
CA PRO A 720 -3.42 -16.49 56.75
C PRO A 720 -4.38 -15.33 56.44
N ALA A 721 -5.47 -15.20 57.20
CA ALA A 721 -6.44 -14.11 56.98
C ALA A 721 -5.82 -12.71 57.11
N SER A 722 -4.82 -12.54 57.98
CA SER A 722 -4.07 -11.29 58.11
C SER A 722 -3.26 -10.96 56.86
N ALA A 723 -2.62 -11.96 56.24
CA ALA A 723 -1.87 -11.78 54.99
C ALA A 723 -2.82 -11.41 53.84
N ALA A 724 -3.98 -12.08 53.72
CA ALA A 724 -4.98 -11.73 52.71
C ALA A 724 -5.55 -10.31 52.90
N ALA A 725 -5.69 -9.84 54.14
CA ALA A 725 -6.10 -8.47 54.43
C ALA A 725 -5.03 -7.44 54.02
N ALA A 726 -3.75 -7.70 54.35
CA ALA A 726 -2.64 -6.85 53.94
C ALA A 726 -2.50 -6.77 52.41
N ILE A 727 -2.53 -7.92 51.73
CA ILE A 727 -2.50 -7.99 50.25
C ILE A 727 -3.68 -7.21 49.66
N THR A 728 -4.89 -7.35 50.20
CA THR A 728 -6.07 -6.62 49.70
C THR A 728 -5.94 -5.11 49.90
N ALA A 729 -5.42 -4.66 51.04
CA ALA A 729 -5.23 -3.23 51.31
C ALA A 729 -4.18 -2.58 50.39
N ALA A 730 -3.13 -3.31 50.07
CA ALA A 730 -2.06 -2.89 49.18
C ALA A 730 -2.43 -2.94 47.69
N ALA A 731 -3.50 -3.65 47.31
CA ALA A 731 -3.91 -3.89 45.92
C ALA A 731 -4.50 -2.64 45.23
N ARG A 732 -3.70 -1.58 45.10
CA ARG A 732 -4.10 -0.29 44.53
C ARG A 732 -3.16 0.13 43.39
N ALA A 733 -3.73 0.43 42.23
CA ALA A 733 -2.97 0.74 41.03
C ALA A 733 -2.17 2.05 41.12
N ASP A 734 -2.56 2.99 41.99
CA ASP A 734 -1.85 4.25 42.24
C ASP A 734 -0.50 4.05 42.94
N LEU A 735 -0.25 2.86 43.50
CA LEU A 735 1.03 2.49 44.10
C LEU A 735 2.04 1.93 43.11
N LEU A 736 1.65 1.72 41.84
CA LEU A 736 2.49 1.12 40.81
C LEU A 736 2.67 2.06 39.62
N ASP A 737 3.89 2.11 39.07
CA ASP A 737 4.16 2.89 37.86
C ASP A 737 3.80 2.08 36.60
N ALA A 738 2.73 2.50 35.92
CA ALA A 738 2.25 1.85 34.71
C ALA A 738 3.30 1.81 33.58
N ARG A 739 4.17 2.83 33.48
CA ARG A 739 5.22 2.87 32.46
C ARG A 739 6.34 1.89 32.78
N GLU A 740 6.76 1.80 34.04
CA GLU A 740 7.77 0.82 34.45
C GLU A 740 7.26 -0.61 34.22
N LEU A 741 6.00 -0.90 34.57
CA LEU A 741 5.38 -2.19 34.30
C LEU A 741 5.31 -2.51 32.80
N ALA A 742 4.95 -1.53 31.97
CA ALA A 742 4.92 -1.70 30.51
C ALA A 742 6.31 -1.97 29.91
N LEU A 743 7.38 -1.40 30.47
CA LEU A 743 8.76 -1.67 30.06
C LEU A 743 9.19 -3.07 30.50
N ALA A 744 8.92 -3.44 31.76
CA ALA A 744 9.22 -4.77 32.30
C ALA A 744 8.49 -5.90 31.56
N CYS A 745 7.28 -5.64 31.06
CA CYS A 745 6.50 -6.57 30.24
C CYS A 745 7.29 -7.11 29.03
N ARG A 746 8.26 -6.36 28.49
CA ARG A 746 9.08 -6.78 27.34
C ARG A 746 9.96 -8.01 27.64
N GLU A 747 10.34 -8.22 28.90
CA GLU A 747 11.24 -9.32 29.29
C GLU A 747 10.53 -10.68 29.34
N THR A 748 9.21 -10.68 29.60
CA THR A 748 8.43 -11.92 29.76
C THR A 748 7.23 -11.99 28.81
N ALA A 749 7.13 -11.03 27.89
CA ALA A 749 6.02 -10.82 26.97
C ALA A 749 4.64 -10.62 27.64
N ASN A 750 4.55 -10.52 28.97
CA ASN A 750 3.32 -10.28 29.71
C ASN A 750 3.58 -9.35 30.91
N PRO A 751 2.59 -8.57 31.37
CA PRO A 751 2.81 -7.58 32.43
C PRO A 751 2.84 -8.21 33.84
N VAL A 752 2.38 -9.45 34.00
CA VAL A 752 2.10 -10.01 35.34
C VAL A 752 3.36 -10.27 36.12
N VAL A 753 4.45 -10.76 35.50
CA VAL A 753 5.69 -11.02 36.25
C VAL A 753 6.24 -9.73 36.89
N GLY A 754 6.31 -8.64 36.11
CA GLY A 754 6.73 -7.34 36.62
C GLY A 754 5.74 -6.77 37.65
N LEU A 755 4.43 -6.93 37.41
CA LEU A 755 3.39 -6.49 38.33
C LEU A 755 3.48 -7.20 39.68
N ILE A 756 3.68 -8.52 39.70
CA ILE A 756 3.79 -9.30 40.93
C ILE A 756 5.06 -8.94 41.70
N ALA A 757 6.19 -8.73 41.02
CA ALA A 757 7.41 -8.27 41.68
C ALA A 757 7.18 -6.92 42.39
N ALA A 758 6.70 -5.91 41.65
CA ALA A 758 6.45 -4.58 42.22
C ALA A 758 5.37 -4.61 43.31
N PHE A 759 4.30 -5.38 43.12
CA PHE A 759 3.23 -5.52 44.11
C PHE A 759 3.70 -6.23 45.38
N THR A 760 4.57 -7.24 45.25
CA THR A 760 5.17 -7.94 46.39
C THR A 760 6.04 -6.98 47.21
N ASP A 761 6.79 -6.09 46.58
CA ASP A 761 7.58 -5.07 47.27
C ASP A 761 6.70 -4.09 48.05
N VAL A 762 5.56 -3.67 47.47
CA VAL A 762 4.55 -2.83 48.16
C VAL A 762 3.99 -3.55 49.38
N VAL A 763 3.59 -4.83 49.24
CA VAL A 763 3.09 -5.63 50.36
C VAL A 763 4.17 -5.83 51.41
N ALA A 764 5.41 -6.12 51.03
CA ALA A 764 6.52 -6.35 51.95
C ALA A 764 6.88 -5.10 52.75
N ALA A 765 6.70 -3.90 52.18
CA ALA A 765 6.92 -2.65 52.88
C ALA A 765 5.90 -2.42 54.01
N GLU A 766 4.67 -2.91 53.86
CA GLU A 766 3.62 -2.80 54.89
C GLU A 766 3.59 -4.01 55.85
N ASP A 767 3.65 -5.23 55.32
CA ASP A 767 3.67 -6.49 56.07
C ASP A 767 4.61 -7.52 55.38
N PRO A 768 5.88 -7.60 55.82
CA PRO A 768 6.84 -8.56 55.29
C PRO A 768 6.40 -10.02 55.42
N ALA A 769 5.53 -10.36 56.39
CA ALA A 769 5.04 -11.73 56.57
C ALA A 769 3.93 -12.08 55.56
N ALA A 770 3.27 -11.09 54.97
CA ALA A 770 2.25 -11.28 53.94
C ALA A 770 2.84 -11.47 52.54
N ALA A 771 4.01 -10.88 52.25
CA ALA A 771 4.63 -10.89 50.92
C ALA A 771 4.82 -12.29 50.30
N PRO A 772 5.23 -13.35 51.03
CA PRO A 772 5.38 -14.70 50.45
C PRO A 772 4.07 -15.34 49.97
N TYR A 773 2.92 -14.76 50.30
CA TYR A 773 1.60 -15.25 49.89
C TYR A 773 1.04 -14.56 48.64
N VAL A 774 1.71 -13.51 48.13
CA VAL A 774 1.35 -12.88 46.85
C VAL A 774 1.54 -13.89 45.71
N HIS A 775 0.58 -13.97 44.78
CA HIS A 775 0.62 -14.87 43.63
C HIS A 775 0.77 -16.38 43.95
N ARG A 776 0.46 -16.81 45.18
CA ARG A 776 0.78 -18.17 45.66
C ARG A 776 0.10 -19.27 44.83
N GLY A 777 0.92 -20.08 44.16
CA GLY A 777 0.48 -21.21 43.33
C GLY A 777 -0.08 -20.82 41.94
N SER A 778 -0.07 -19.53 41.60
CA SER A 778 -0.68 -18.98 40.39
C SER A 778 0.27 -18.95 39.19
N THR A 779 -0.23 -18.43 38.08
CA THR A 779 0.54 -18.16 36.85
C THR A 779 0.10 -16.83 36.24
N SER A 780 0.95 -16.22 35.41
CA SER A 780 0.66 -14.95 34.74
C SER A 780 -0.72 -14.90 34.07
N GLN A 781 -1.11 -15.97 33.38
CA GLN A 781 -2.36 -15.99 32.62
C GLN A 781 -3.62 -16.09 33.50
N ASP A 782 -3.55 -16.68 34.70
CA ASP A 782 -4.69 -16.68 35.63
C ASP A 782 -5.10 -15.25 35.97
N ILE A 783 -4.10 -14.41 36.25
CA ILE A 783 -4.29 -13.04 36.70
C ILE A 783 -4.64 -12.11 35.55
N LEU A 784 -3.93 -12.21 34.43
CA LEU A 784 -4.21 -11.34 33.28
C LEU A 784 -5.59 -11.63 32.68
N ASP A 785 -5.96 -12.89 32.49
CA ASP A 785 -7.25 -13.23 31.88
C ASP A 785 -8.42 -12.97 32.84
N THR A 786 -8.25 -13.17 34.15
CA THR A 786 -9.26 -12.76 35.15
C THR A 786 -9.41 -11.23 35.17
N GLY A 787 -8.30 -10.49 35.18
CA GLY A 787 -8.31 -9.03 35.08
C GLY A 787 -8.98 -8.53 33.79
N MET A 788 -8.70 -9.18 32.66
CA MET A 788 -9.32 -8.90 31.36
C MET A 788 -10.85 -9.08 31.42
N MET A 789 -11.34 -10.14 32.06
CA MET A 789 -12.79 -10.37 32.24
C MET A 789 -13.43 -9.37 33.20
N LEU A 790 -12.73 -8.93 34.25
CA LEU A 790 -13.20 -7.86 35.15
C LEU A 790 -13.33 -6.52 34.39
N VAL A 791 -12.34 -6.14 33.58
CA VAL A 791 -12.39 -4.95 32.71
C VAL A 791 -13.55 -5.05 31.74
N ALA A 792 -13.71 -6.19 31.07
CA ALA A 792 -14.81 -6.42 30.15
C ALA A 792 -16.17 -6.29 30.85
N ALA A 793 -16.37 -6.91 32.01
CA ALA A 793 -17.61 -6.81 32.78
C ALA A 793 -17.96 -5.35 33.16
N ARG A 794 -16.96 -4.58 33.61
CA ARG A 794 -17.13 -3.16 33.96
C ARG A 794 -17.52 -2.33 32.75
N ALA A 795 -16.81 -2.49 31.63
CA ALA A 795 -17.09 -1.77 30.39
C ALA A 795 -18.45 -2.16 29.77
N LEU A 796 -18.82 -3.44 29.80
CA LEU A 796 -20.11 -3.91 29.31
C LEU A 796 -21.29 -3.30 30.08
N ARG A 797 -21.19 -3.14 31.40
CA ARG A 797 -22.24 -2.46 32.19
C ARG A 797 -22.44 -1.00 31.75
N LEU A 798 -21.35 -0.29 31.44
CA LEU A 798 -21.42 1.08 30.90
C LEU A 798 -22.08 1.09 29.52
N ILE A 799 -21.62 0.21 28.62
CA ILE A 799 -22.18 0.07 27.27
C ILE A 799 -23.69 -0.20 27.35
N ARG A 800 -24.12 -1.17 28.15
CA ARG A 800 -25.54 -1.53 28.29
C ARG A 800 -26.38 -0.41 28.92
N THR A 801 -25.82 0.37 29.83
CA THR A 801 -26.50 1.55 30.39
C THR A 801 -26.80 2.56 29.29
N ASP A 802 -25.85 2.82 28.39
CA ASP A 802 -26.06 3.71 27.25
C ASP A 802 -26.97 3.08 26.18
N LEU A 803 -26.88 1.77 25.93
CA LEU A 803 -27.82 1.08 25.03
C LEU A 803 -29.26 1.14 25.55
N ALA A 804 -29.49 1.04 26.86
CA ALA A 804 -30.82 1.20 27.44
C ALA A 804 -31.40 2.60 27.17
N ARG A 805 -30.56 3.64 27.26
CA ARG A 805 -30.93 5.02 26.88
C ARG A 805 -31.29 5.12 25.40
N VAL A 806 -30.47 4.54 24.52
CA VAL A 806 -30.72 4.46 23.07
C VAL A 806 -32.04 3.75 22.78
N THR A 807 -32.28 2.58 23.39
CA THR A 807 -33.54 1.81 23.26
C THR A 807 -34.74 2.64 23.68
N ALA A 808 -34.67 3.32 24.84
CA ALA A 808 -35.74 4.18 25.31
C ALA A 808 -36.03 5.35 24.35
N ALA A 809 -34.98 5.99 23.81
CA ALA A 809 -35.12 7.09 22.86
C ALA A 809 -35.69 6.63 21.52
N LEU A 810 -35.21 5.50 20.98
CA LEU A 810 -35.71 4.93 19.73
C LEU A 810 -37.16 4.43 19.84
N ALA A 811 -37.56 3.88 20.99
CA ALA A 811 -38.95 3.51 21.24
C ALA A 811 -39.87 4.74 21.24
N ARG A 812 -39.44 5.86 21.84
CA ARG A 812 -40.18 7.13 21.77
C ARG A 812 -40.29 7.64 20.33
N LEU A 813 -39.19 7.69 19.59
CA LEU A 813 -39.18 8.14 18.19
C LEU A 813 -40.07 7.26 17.30
N ALA A 814 -40.04 5.94 17.51
CA ALA A 814 -40.88 5.01 16.78
C ALA A 814 -42.38 5.24 17.06
N ALA A 815 -42.76 5.45 18.32
CA ALA A 815 -44.13 5.74 18.73
C ALA A 815 -44.62 7.10 18.24
N GLU A 816 -43.84 8.16 18.43
CA GLU A 816 -44.19 9.54 18.05
C GLU A 816 -44.35 9.67 16.53
N HIS A 817 -43.46 9.03 15.77
CA HIS A 817 -43.47 9.08 14.32
C HIS A 817 -44.08 7.86 13.65
N ARG A 818 -44.90 7.09 14.40
CA ARG A 818 -45.59 5.88 13.94
C ARG A 818 -46.16 6.04 12.53
N ASP A 819 -46.84 7.15 12.30
CA ASP A 819 -47.54 7.46 11.05
C ASP A 819 -46.94 8.64 10.27
N THR A 820 -45.71 9.08 10.58
CA THR A 820 -45.06 10.17 9.82
C THR A 820 -44.55 9.65 8.48
N PRO A 821 -45.17 9.98 7.33
CA PRO A 821 -44.81 9.37 6.06
C PRO A 821 -43.49 9.94 5.52
N MET A 822 -42.68 9.09 4.91
CA MET A 822 -41.42 9.45 4.26
C MET A 822 -41.16 8.53 3.05
N ALA A 823 -40.27 8.95 2.14
CA ALA A 823 -39.90 8.09 1.02
C ALA A 823 -39.07 6.89 1.49
N GLY A 824 -39.51 5.67 1.20
CA GLY A 824 -38.67 4.48 1.25
C GLY A 824 -37.60 4.59 0.17
N ARG A 825 -36.35 4.22 0.52
CA ARG A 825 -35.20 4.33 -0.39
C ARG A 825 -34.52 2.98 -0.55
N THR A 826 -34.39 2.52 -1.80
CA THR A 826 -33.71 1.27 -2.16
C THR A 826 -32.71 1.56 -3.27
N LEU A 827 -31.46 1.10 -3.13
CA LEU A 827 -30.39 1.39 -4.09
C LEU A 827 -30.27 2.90 -4.40
N ALA A 828 -30.36 3.74 -3.37
CA ALA A 828 -30.33 5.20 -3.42
C ALA A 828 -31.50 5.91 -4.13
N LEU A 829 -32.54 5.20 -4.57
CA LEU A 829 -33.71 5.77 -5.25
C LEU A 829 -34.98 5.67 -4.40
N GLN A 830 -35.95 6.58 -4.60
CA GLN A 830 -37.27 6.46 -3.99
C GLN A 830 -38.00 5.23 -4.55
N ALA A 831 -38.54 4.40 -3.66
CA ALA A 831 -39.27 3.18 -3.99
C ALA A 831 -40.77 3.36 -3.74
N VAL A 832 -41.26 2.94 -2.57
CA VAL A 832 -42.62 3.17 -2.06
C VAL A 832 -42.56 3.98 -0.76
N PRO A 833 -43.65 4.66 -0.36
CA PRO A 833 -43.72 5.34 0.92
C PRO A 833 -43.57 4.37 2.11
N ILE A 834 -42.86 4.82 3.15
CA ILE A 834 -42.80 4.18 4.47
C ILE A 834 -43.14 5.23 5.53
N THR A 835 -43.09 4.87 6.81
CA THR A 835 -43.13 5.84 7.91
C THR A 835 -41.77 5.99 8.58
N PHE A 836 -41.43 7.16 9.12
CA PHE A 836 -40.22 7.31 9.94
C PHE A 836 -40.27 6.43 11.20
N GLY A 837 -41.45 6.24 11.80
CA GLY A 837 -41.65 5.33 12.93
C GLY A 837 -41.16 3.91 12.63
N LEU A 838 -41.53 3.36 11.47
CA LEU A 838 -41.04 2.04 11.02
C LEU A 838 -39.51 1.98 10.89
N LYS A 839 -38.88 3.07 10.42
CA LYS A 839 -37.42 3.13 10.33
C LYS A 839 -36.77 3.14 11.73
N ALA A 840 -37.31 3.94 12.65
CA ALA A 840 -36.86 4.00 14.04
C ALA A 840 -37.09 2.67 14.77
N ALA A 841 -38.21 1.98 14.51
CA ALA A 841 -38.51 0.64 15.03
C ALA A 841 -37.47 -0.39 14.54
N GLY A 842 -37.03 -0.30 13.28
CA GLY A 842 -35.94 -1.12 12.77
C GLY A 842 -34.59 -0.84 13.47
N TRP A 843 -34.29 0.41 13.80
CA TRP A 843 -33.11 0.73 14.61
C TRP A 843 -33.23 0.19 16.04
N LEU A 844 -34.41 0.35 16.66
CA LEU A 844 -34.74 -0.17 17.99
C LEU A 844 -34.49 -1.68 18.08
N GLN A 845 -34.94 -2.43 17.08
CA GLN A 845 -34.78 -3.88 17.03
C GLN A 845 -33.31 -4.29 17.01
N LEU A 846 -32.49 -3.66 16.15
CA LEU A 846 -31.05 -3.94 16.09
C LEU A 846 -30.33 -3.66 17.41
N VAL A 847 -30.71 -2.59 18.11
CA VAL A 847 -30.13 -2.24 19.42
C VAL A 847 -30.56 -3.22 20.50
N ARG A 848 -31.83 -3.65 20.51
CA ARG A 848 -32.31 -4.68 21.45
C ARG A 848 -31.59 -6.01 21.26
N GLU A 849 -31.45 -6.47 20.01
CA GLU A 849 -30.72 -7.72 19.72
C GLU A 849 -29.25 -7.62 20.14
N ALA A 850 -28.60 -6.46 19.95
CA ALA A 850 -27.25 -6.24 20.43
C ALA A 850 -27.18 -6.27 21.97
N ASP A 851 -28.08 -5.55 22.66
CA ASP A 851 -28.13 -5.56 24.13
C ASP A 851 -28.41 -6.96 24.68
N GLU A 852 -29.29 -7.75 24.06
CA GLU A 852 -29.56 -9.15 24.45
C GLU A 852 -28.29 -10.01 24.42
N ARG A 853 -27.41 -9.82 23.42
CA ARG A 853 -26.12 -10.55 23.36
C ARG A 853 -25.16 -10.11 24.46
N LEU A 854 -25.10 -8.81 24.75
CA LEU A 854 -24.27 -8.30 25.85
C LEU A 854 -24.84 -8.69 27.22
N ALA A 855 -26.16 -8.75 27.34
CA ALA A 855 -26.88 -9.20 28.53
C ALA A 855 -26.57 -10.65 28.81
N ALA A 856 -26.71 -11.52 27.81
CA ALA A 856 -26.38 -12.93 27.93
C ALA A 856 -24.94 -13.15 28.42
N LEU A 857 -23.97 -12.34 27.98
CA LEU A 857 -22.57 -12.43 28.46
C LEU A 857 -22.41 -12.07 29.94
N LEU A 858 -23.19 -11.10 30.44
CA LEU A 858 -23.17 -10.71 31.85
C LEU A 858 -23.99 -11.69 32.72
N ASP A 859 -25.12 -12.19 32.21
CA ASP A 859 -26.04 -13.07 32.93
C ASP A 859 -25.50 -14.50 33.02
N THR A 860 -24.89 -15.02 31.95
CA THR A 860 -24.14 -16.29 31.99
C THR A 860 -22.82 -16.14 32.75
N GLY A 861 -22.33 -14.90 32.85
CA GLY A 861 -21.13 -14.50 33.54
C GLY A 861 -19.86 -14.72 32.71
N LEU A 862 -19.00 -13.69 32.68
CA LEU A 862 -17.64 -13.82 32.15
C LEU A 862 -16.81 -14.67 33.12
N PRO A 863 -16.01 -15.65 32.65
CA PRO A 863 -15.39 -16.62 33.54
C PRO A 863 -14.12 -16.11 34.23
N VAL A 864 -13.85 -16.58 35.45
CA VAL A 864 -12.49 -16.49 36.04
C VAL A 864 -11.51 -17.35 35.25
N SER A 865 -10.23 -16.96 35.21
CA SER A 865 -9.14 -17.81 34.73
C SER A 865 -8.35 -18.34 35.93
N LEU A 866 -8.42 -19.66 36.15
CA LEU A 866 -7.70 -20.32 37.23
C LEU A 866 -7.26 -21.72 36.79
N GLY A 867 -6.02 -21.83 36.33
CA GLY A 867 -5.43 -23.05 35.78
C GLY A 867 -4.04 -23.39 36.32
N GLY A 868 -3.34 -22.44 36.94
CA GLY A 868 -1.92 -22.62 37.30
C GLY A 868 -1.05 -22.82 36.06
N ALA A 869 0.22 -23.21 36.25
CA ALA A 869 1.25 -23.15 35.21
C ALA A 869 0.85 -23.68 33.81
N ALA A 870 0.09 -24.79 33.74
CA ALA A 870 -0.34 -25.42 32.49
C ALA A 870 -1.76 -26.03 32.61
N GLY A 871 -2.67 -25.37 33.32
CA GLY A 871 -4.08 -25.80 33.40
C GLY A 871 -4.37 -26.97 34.36
N THR A 872 -3.41 -27.41 35.18
CA THR A 872 -3.57 -28.54 36.12
C THR A 872 -3.84 -28.12 37.57
N LEU A 873 -3.66 -26.84 37.89
CA LEU A 873 -3.74 -26.27 39.24
C LEU A 873 -2.81 -26.94 40.27
N ALA A 874 -1.77 -27.64 39.83
CA ALA A 874 -0.90 -28.42 40.71
C ALA A 874 -0.26 -27.59 41.84
N GLY A 875 0.22 -26.38 41.51
CA GLY A 875 0.81 -25.47 42.51
C GLY A 875 -0.18 -25.07 43.63
N TYR A 876 -1.45 -24.87 43.29
CA TYR A 876 -2.49 -24.58 44.28
C TYR A 876 -2.77 -25.77 45.20
N LEU A 877 -2.79 -26.99 44.63
CA LEU A 877 -3.06 -28.22 45.38
C LEU A 877 -1.89 -28.59 46.31
N GLU A 878 -0.65 -28.37 45.89
CA GLU A 878 0.54 -28.65 46.70
C GLU A 878 0.54 -27.80 47.97
N HIS A 879 0.36 -26.48 47.83
CA HIS A 879 0.26 -25.58 48.99
C HIS A 879 -0.93 -25.90 49.89
N ALA A 880 -2.02 -26.42 49.33
CA ALA A 880 -3.18 -26.82 50.11
C ALA A 880 -2.94 -28.12 50.88
N ALA A 881 -2.27 -29.10 50.28
CA ALA A 881 -1.89 -30.34 50.94
C ALA A 881 -0.92 -30.09 52.10
N GLU A 882 0.06 -29.19 51.92
CA GLU A 882 0.96 -28.75 52.99
C GLU A 882 0.24 -28.12 54.18
N ALA A 883 -0.82 -27.33 53.92
CA ALA A 883 -1.60 -26.64 54.95
C ALA A 883 -2.61 -27.54 55.69
N HIS A 884 -3.06 -28.63 55.06
CA HIS A 884 -4.16 -29.49 55.57
C HIS A 884 -3.68 -30.87 56.05
N GLN A 885 -2.42 -31.00 56.52
CA GLN A 885 -1.81 -32.27 56.94
C GLN A 885 -2.72 -33.12 57.86
N GLY A 886 -3.36 -34.15 57.30
CA GLY A 886 -4.22 -35.07 58.06
C GLY A 886 -5.01 -36.06 57.20
N PRO A 887 -5.49 -37.18 57.77
CA PRO A 887 -6.37 -38.13 57.09
C PRO A 887 -7.73 -37.44 56.82
N GLY A 888 -8.00 -37.10 55.57
CA GLY A 888 -9.21 -36.37 55.15
C GLY A 888 -9.00 -35.34 54.04
N TRP A 889 -7.76 -35.09 53.60
CA TRP A 889 -7.47 -34.28 52.41
C TRP A 889 -8.06 -34.93 51.15
N ASP A 890 -8.91 -34.17 50.44
CA ASP A 890 -9.53 -34.56 49.17
C ASP A 890 -9.24 -33.43 48.15
N ALA A 891 -8.25 -33.68 47.29
CA ALA A 891 -7.81 -32.72 46.29
C ALA A 891 -8.93 -32.32 45.29
N PRO A 892 -9.71 -33.26 44.72
CA PRO A 892 -10.91 -32.93 43.95
C PRO A 892 -11.91 -32.02 44.69
N ALA A 893 -12.22 -32.31 45.96
CA ALA A 893 -13.14 -31.48 46.73
C ALA A 893 -12.58 -30.08 46.98
N TYR A 894 -11.28 -29.96 47.29
CA TYR A 894 -10.62 -28.66 47.44
C TYR A 894 -10.63 -27.86 46.13
N LEU A 895 -10.29 -28.49 45.00
CA LEU A 895 -10.31 -27.86 43.66
C LEU A 895 -11.69 -27.26 43.33
N ALA A 896 -12.76 -28.01 43.61
CA ALA A 896 -14.12 -27.55 43.38
C ALA A 896 -14.46 -26.32 44.24
N ARG A 897 -14.04 -26.29 45.51
CA ARG A 897 -14.24 -25.13 46.39
C ARG A 897 -13.36 -23.94 46.00
N LEU A 898 -12.10 -24.18 45.60
CA LEU A 898 -11.16 -23.14 45.17
C LEU A 898 -11.72 -22.36 43.99
N THR A 899 -12.09 -23.07 42.93
CA THR A 899 -12.63 -22.45 41.70
C THR A 899 -13.97 -21.75 41.93
N ALA A 900 -14.85 -22.33 42.77
CA ALA A 900 -16.13 -21.71 43.13
C ALA A 900 -15.94 -20.45 43.98
N THR A 901 -15.10 -20.51 45.02
CA THR A 901 -14.86 -19.38 45.93
C THR A 901 -14.13 -18.24 45.21
N PHE A 902 -13.22 -18.54 44.26
CA PHE A 902 -12.56 -17.51 43.47
C PHE A 902 -13.52 -16.80 42.50
N ALA A 903 -14.44 -17.55 41.89
CA ALA A 903 -15.56 -16.97 41.13
C ALA A 903 -16.43 -16.06 42.01
N ASP A 904 -16.80 -16.50 43.22
CA ASP A 904 -17.58 -15.68 44.16
C ASP A 904 -16.85 -14.41 44.60
N GLU A 905 -15.55 -14.48 44.88
CA GLU A 905 -14.71 -13.35 45.30
C GLU A 905 -14.52 -12.29 44.19
N THR A 906 -14.54 -12.71 42.93
CA THR A 906 -14.40 -11.81 41.78
C THR A 906 -15.74 -11.34 41.21
N GLY A 907 -16.84 -12.02 41.56
CA GLY A 907 -18.15 -11.82 40.93
C GLY A 907 -18.20 -12.26 39.47
N LEU A 908 -17.29 -13.17 39.07
CA LEU A 908 -17.21 -13.76 37.73
C LEU A 908 -17.69 -15.22 37.75
N ALA A 909 -17.96 -15.80 36.58
CA ALA A 909 -18.45 -17.17 36.49
C ALA A 909 -17.33 -18.20 36.72
N ARG A 910 -17.70 -19.36 37.27
CA ARG A 910 -16.82 -20.53 37.32
C ARG A 910 -16.85 -21.26 35.97
N PRO A 911 -15.72 -21.39 35.25
CA PRO A 911 -15.68 -22.20 34.03
C PRO A 911 -15.65 -23.70 34.35
N ALA A 912 -16.04 -24.52 33.37
CA ALA A 912 -15.96 -25.98 33.49
C ALA A 912 -14.51 -26.49 33.49
N LEU A 913 -13.62 -25.83 32.74
CA LEU A 913 -12.20 -26.13 32.62
C LEU A 913 -11.39 -24.83 32.61
N PRO A 914 -10.10 -24.85 32.98
CA PRO A 914 -9.18 -23.77 32.68
C PRO A 914 -9.17 -23.49 31.18
N TRP A 915 -9.25 -22.21 30.81
CA TRP A 915 -9.47 -21.79 29.41
C TRP A 915 -8.28 -21.02 28.83
N HIS A 916 -7.06 -21.31 29.32
CA HIS A 916 -5.82 -20.69 28.85
C HIS A 916 -5.66 -20.73 27.33
N VAL A 917 -6.11 -21.81 26.68
CA VAL A 917 -6.14 -21.95 25.21
C VAL A 917 -7.55 -22.14 24.64
N LEU A 918 -8.57 -22.16 25.48
CA LEU A 918 -9.98 -22.30 25.07
C LEU A 918 -10.62 -20.90 24.97
N ARG A 919 -10.19 -20.11 23.98
CA ARG A 919 -10.44 -18.66 23.89
C ARG A 919 -11.88 -18.24 23.53
N THR A 920 -12.86 -19.12 23.77
CA THR A 920 -14.29 -18.87 23.52
C THR A 920 -14.81 -17.59 24.19
N PRO A 921 -14.46 -17.24 25.44
CA PRO A 921 -14.92 -16.00 26.06
C PRO A 921 -14.51 -14.76 25.27
N VAL A 922 -13.25 -14.70 24.82
CA VAL A 922 -12.66 -13.57 24.08
C VAL A 922 -13.29 -13.44 22.68
N ALA A 923 -13.43 -14.55 21.97
CA ALA A 923 -14.06 -14.56 20.65
C ALA A 923 -15.54 -14.14 20.71
N THR A 924 -16.28 -14.59 21.73
CA THR A 924 -17.70 -14.25 21.91
C THR A 924 -17.87 -12.78 22.28
N LEU A 925 -17.01 -12.23 23.14
CA LEU A 925 -16.96 -10.80 23.44
C LEU A 925 -16.72 -9.97 22.18
N GLY A 926 -15.70 -10.32 21.39
CA GLY A 926 -15.39 -9.63 20.13
C GLY A 926 -16.57 -9.62 19.17
N ALA A 927 -17.25 -10.76 19.00
CA ALA A 927 -18.42 -10.88 18.12
C ALA A 927 -19.59 -10.00 18.60
N ALA A 928 -19.88 -9.99 19.90
CA ALA A 928 -20.99 -9.18 20.44
C ALA A 928 -20.72 -7.66 20.35
N LEU A 929 -19.46 -7.23 20.54
CA LEU A 929 -19.06 -5.83 20.38
C LEU A 929 -19.09 -5.38 18.92
N ALA A 930 -18.69 -6.26 17.98
CA ALA A 930 -18.82 -6.00 16.54
C ALA A 930 -20.29 -5.89 16.11
N LEU A 931 -21.17 -6.76 16.62
CA LEU A 931 -22.61 -6.65 16.39
C LEU A 931 -23.16 -5.32 16.92
N THR A 932 -22.79 -4.94 18.15
CA THR A 932 -23.24 -3.68 18.78
C THR A 932 -22.84 -2.46 17.94
N THR A 933 -21.58 -2.34 17.56
CA THR A 933 -21.11 -1.22 16.75
C THR A 933 -21.69 -1.25 15.33
N GLY A 934 -21.93 -2.42 14.76
CA GLY A 934 -22.63 -2.58 13.48
C GLY A 934 -24.10 -2.09 13.54
N ALA A 935 -24.84 -2.45 14.59
CA ALA A 935 -26.22 -2.01 14.82
C ALA A 935 -26.32 -0.48 14.92
N LEU A 936 -25.45 0.13 15.72
CA LEU A 936 -25.36 1.59 15.85
C LEU A 936 -24.88 2.24 14.54
N GLY A 937 -23.94 1.62 13.84
CA GLY A 937 -23.44 2.06 12.54
C GLY A 937 -24.51 2.11 11.45
N LYS A 938 -25.43 1.13 11.43
CA LYS A 938 -26.59 1.12 10.53
C LYS A 938 -27.47 2.35 10.74
N MET A 939 -27.79 2.68 11.99
CA MET A 939 -28.52 3.90 12.32
C MET A 939 -27.75 5.15 11.88
N ALA A 940 -26.44 5.20 12.15
CA ALA A 940 -25.60 6.33 11.79
C ALA A 940 -25.56 6.62 10.28
N VAL A 941 -25.45 5.60 9.41
CA VAL A 941 -25.46 5.82 7.96
C VAL A 941 -26.83 6.25 7.44
N ASP A 942 -27.92 5.80 8.07
CA ASP A 942 -29.26 6.30 7.75
C ASP A 942 -29.38 7.78 8.16
N VAL A 943 -28.93 8.16 9.36
CA VAL A 943 -28.93 9.56 9.82
C VAL A 943 -28.10 10.45 8.88
N GLN A 944 -26.89 10.02 8.50
CA GLN A 944 -26.07 10.77 7.53
C GLN A 944 -26.81 11.00 6.21
N THR A 945 -27.49 9.97 5.71
CA THR A 945 -28.29 10.07 4.48
C THR A 945 -29.46 11.03 4.65
N LEU A 946 -30.16 11.00 5.79
CA LEU A 946 -31.34 11.83 6.02
C LEU A 946 -31.00 13.28 6.42
N CYS A 947 -29.78 13.54 6.90
CA CYS A 947 -29.28 14.87 7.25
C CYS A 947 -28.71 15.65 6.06
N ARG A 948 -28.34 15.01 4.94
CA ARG A 948 -27.73 15.70 3.79
C ARG A 948 -28.65 16.79 3.23
N ASP A 949 -28.06 17.84 2.67
CA ASP A 949 -28.78 19.06 2.29
C ASP A 949 -29.97 18.82 1.34
N GLU A 950 -29.84 17.90 0.40
CA GLU A 950 -30.89 17.62 -0.60
C GLU A 950 -32.04 16.76 -0.05
N ILE A 951 -31.89 16.21 1.16
CA ILE A 951 -32.92 15.41 1.84
C ILE A 951 -33.44 16.16 3.06
N ALA A 952 -32.55 16.51 4.00
CA ALA A 952 -32.81 17.32 5.18
C ALA A 952 -34.06 16.89 5.98
N GLU A 953 -34.32 15.58 6.03
CA GLU A 953 -35.43 14.95 6.76
C GLU A 953 -35.11 14.81 8.25
N LEU A 954 -33.81 14.71 8.59
CA LEU A 954 -33.31 14.71 9.95
C LEU A 954 -32.28 15.83 10.16
N ALA A 955 -32.03 16.16 11.42
CA ALA A 955 -30.85 16.89 11.85
C ALA A 955 -30.37 16.36 13.21
N GLU A 956 -29.06 16.38 13.44
CA GLU A 956 -28.49 16.10 14.76
C GLU A 956 -28.84 17.21 15.77
N PRO A 957 -28.81 16.93 17.09
CA PRO A 957 -29.06 17.93 18.11
C PRO A 957 -28.16 19.16 17.96
N ALA A 958 -28.77 20.34 18.01
CA ALA A 958 -28.05 21.61 17.88
C ALA A 958 -27.41 22.01 19.22
N VAL A 959 -26.13 21.66 19.40
CA VAL A 959 -25.30 22.22 20.48
C VAL A 959 -24.38 23.30 19.89
N ALA A 960 -24.27 24.44 20.57
CA ALA A 960 -23.46 25.56 20.10
C ALA A 960 -22.02 25.12 19.79
N GLY A 961 -21.53 25.42 18.59
CA GLY A 961 -20.19 25.04 18.11
C GLY A 961 -20.06 23.60 17.57
N ARG A 962 -20.99 22.69 17.84
CA ARG A 962 -20.91 21.28 17.38
C ARG A 962 -21.29 21.15 15.90
N GLY A 963 -20.39 20.55 15.11
CA GLY A 963 -20.58 20.34 13.68
C GLY A 963 -20.56 21.61 12.81
N ALA A 964 -20.31 22.78 13.41
CA ALA A 964 -20.22 24.06 12.71
C ALA A 964 -18.90 24.13 11.91
N SER A 965 -18.99 24.51 10.64
CA SER A 965 -17.83 24.77 9.81
C SER A 965 -17.34 26.21 10.03
N SER A 966 -16.05 26.39 10.34
CA SER A 966 -15.42 27.72 10.45
C SER A 966 -15.49 28.52 9.14
N ALA A 967 -15.58 27.84 7.99
CA ALA A 967 -15.70 28.46 6.67
C ALA A 967 -17.16 28.67 6.19
N MET A 968 -18.14 28.01 6.80
CA MET A 968 -19.55 28.07 6.36
C MET A 968 -20.50 28.08 7.57
N PRO A 969 -20.95 29.27 8.03
CA PRO A 969 -21.74 29.42 9.26
C PRO A 969 -23.04 28.62 9.31
N HIS A 970 -23.65 28.32 8.17
CA HIS A 970 -24.89 27.54 8.07
C HIS A 970 -24.65 26.01 8.00
N LYS A 971 -23.41 25.56 7.76
CA LYS A 971 -23.08 24.14 7.55
C LYS A 971 -22.98 23.43 8.89
N ARG A 972 -23.90 22.50 9.13
CA ARG A 972 -23.96 21.64 10.31
C ARG A 972 -23.69 20.20 9.91
N ASN A 973 -22.48 19.72 10.15
CA ASN A 973 -22.09 18.35 9.84
C ASN A 973 -22.71 17.36 10.84
N PRO A 974 -23.16 16.17 10.40
CA PRO A 974 -23.65 15.11 11.28
C PRO A 974 -22.49 14.40 11.98
N VAL A 975 -21.89 15.07 12.97
CA VAL A 975 -20.66 14.61 13.64
C VAL A 975 -20.90 13.40 14.52
N LEU A 976 -22.04 13.30 15.23
CA LEU A 976 -22.31 12.16 16.12
C LEU A 976 -22.46 10.87 15.31
N ALA A 977 -23.24 10.92 14.23
CA ALA A 977 -23.35 9.79 13.30
C ALA A 977 -21.99 9.46 12.65
N THR A 978 -21.16 10.46 12.37
CA THR A 978 -19.80 10.24 11.85
C THR A 978 -18.91 9.50 12.86
N LEU A 979 -18.96 9.89 14.14
CA LEU A 979 -18.23 9.21 15.21
C LEU A 979 -18.69 7.76 15.37
N ILE A 980 -20.00 7.50 15.45
CA ILE A 980 -20.56 6.14 15.54
C ILE A 980 -20.13 5.28 14.33
N ARG A 981 -20.23 5.83 13.11
CA ARG A 981 -19.82 5.14 11.88
C ARG A 981 -18.33 4.81 11.91
N SER A 982 -17.48 5.70 12.44
CA SER A 982 -16.04 5.43 12.55
C SER A 982 -15.73 4.22 13.42
N ALA A 983 -16.46 4.01 14.52
CA ALA A 983 -16.31 2.84 15.38
C ALA A 983 -16.81 1.56 14.68
N ALA A 984 -17.93 1.65 13.96
CA ALA A 984 -18.52 0.54 13.20
C ALA A 984 -17.60 0.03 12.07
N LEU A 985 -16.73 0.88 11.52
CA LEU A 985 -15.77 0.50 10.48
C LEU A 985 -14.47 -0.10 11.03
N GLN A 986 -14.18 0.07 12.33
CA GLN A 986 -12.95 -0.41 12.97
C GLN A 986 -13.16 -1.71 13.76
N THR A 987 -14.24 -1.77 14.54
CA THR A 987 -14.49 -2.86 15.49
C THR A 987 -14.57 -4.25 14.84
N PRO A 988 -15.21 -4.45 13.66
CA PRO A 988 -15.24 -5.77 13.02
C PRO A 988 -13.85 -6.31 12.65
N ALA A 989 -12.94 -5.44 12.22
CA ALA A 989 -11.57 -5.84 11.89
C ALA A 989 -10.81 -6.27 13.15
N LEU A 990 -10.94 -5.52 14.26
CA LEU A 990 -10.35 -5.87 15.55
C LEU A 990 -10.93 -7.17 16.12
N ALA A 991 -12.25 -7.35 16.05
CA ALA A 991 -12.94 -8.57 16.46
C ALA A 991 -12.49 -9.80 15.64
N SER A 992 -12.11 -9.61 14.37
CA SER A 992 -11.56 -10.71 13.56
C SER A 992 -10.22 -11.24 14.11
N VAL A 993 -9.40 -10.37 14.74
CA VAL A 993 -8.16 -10.79 15.43
C VAL A 993 -8.49 -11.65 16.64
N LEU A 994 -9.50 -11.24 17.42
CA LEU A 994 -9.98 -12.01 18.58
C LEU A 994 -10.54 -13.37 18.17
N GLY A 995 -11.29 -13.43 17.07
CA GLY A 995 -11.78 -14.68 16.50
C GLY A 995 -10.64 -15.60 16.02
N ALA A 996 -9.59 -15.03 15.42
CA ALA A 996 -8.42 -15.79 14.99
C ALA A 996 -7.60 -16.34 16.18
N SER A 997 -7.67 -15.71 17.35
CA SER A 997 -6.93 -16.11 18.56
C SER A 997 -7.46 -17.42 19.19
N LEU A 998 -8.63 -17.91 18.72
CA LEU A 998 -9.09 -19.29 19.00
C LEU A 998 -8.07 -20.36 18.58
N LEU A 999 -7.19 -20.05 17.63
CA LEU A 999 -6.07 -20.90 17.22
C LEU A 999 -4.91 -20.76 18.21
N SER A 1000 -5.14 -21.15 19.46
CA SER A 1000 -4.13 -21.17 20.52
C SER A 1000 -3.61 -22.59 20.74
N GLU A 1001 -2.33 -22.81 20.46
CA GLU A 1001 -1.63 -24.09 20.61
C GLU A 1001 -1.21 -24.40 22.06
N ASP A 1002 -0.99 -25.68 22.33
CA ASP A 1002 -0.51 -26.26 23.60
C ASP A 1002 -1.35 -25.80 24.82
N GLU A 1003 -0.72 -25.54 25.96
CA GLU A 1003 -1.39 -25.06 27.19
C GLU A 1003 -1.29 -23.53 27.38
N ARG A 1004 -0.48 -22.85 26.56
CA ARG A 1004 -0.39 -21.38 26.45
C ARG A 1004 0.29 -20.99 25.13
N SER A 1005 -0.45 -20.34 24.24
CA SER A 1005 0.05 -19.97 22.91
C SER A 1005 1.13 -18.88 22.92
N ALA A 1006 2.18 -19.08 22.13
CA ALA A 1006 3.31 -18.18 21.94
C ALA A 1006 3.02 -17.08 20.89
N GLY A 1007 1.89 -16.40 21.04
CA GLY A 1007 1.57 -15.22 20.22
C GLY A 1007 0.07 -14.97 20.08
N ALA A 1008 -0.75 -16.01 19.94
CA ALA A 1008 -2.19 -15.84 19.77
C ALA A 1008 -2.84 -15.18 20.99
N TRP A 1009 -2.51 -15.65 22.20
CA TRP A 1009 -2.96 -15.03 23.46
C TRP A 1009 -2.52 -13.56 23.58
N HIS A 1010 -1.26 -13.26 23.26
CA HIS A 1010 -0.68 -11.91 23.30
C HIS A 1010 -1.38 -10.93 22.34
N ALA A 1011 -1.90 -11.44 21.22
CA ALA A 1011 -2.60 -10.66 20.21
C ALA A 1011 -4.03 -10.25 20.64
N GLU A 1012 -4.54 -10.74 21.77
CA GLU A 1012 -5.90 -10.46 22.24
C GLU A 1012 -6.04 -9.13 22.99
N TRP A 1013 -5.03 -8.75 23.78
CA TRP A 1013 -5.19 -7.74 24.84
C TRP A 1013 -5.51 -6.36 24.28
N GLU A 1014 -4.72 -5.89 23.31
CA GLU A 1014 -4.92 -4.60 22.68
C GLU A 1014 -6.22 -4.55 21.85
N PRO A 1015 -6.49 -5.50 20.92
CA PRO A 1015 -7.73 -5.47 20.15
C PRO A 1015 -8.99 -5.58 20.99
N LEU A 1016 -9.00 -6.38 22.06
CA LEU A 1016 -10.15 -6.46 22.96
C LEU A 1016 -10.39 -5.14 23.68
N ARG A 1017 -9.33 -4.53 24.22
CA ARG A 1017 -9.41 -3.20 24.84
C ARG A 1017 -9.96 -2.18 23.86
N GLN A 1018 -9.50 -2.18 22.60
CA GLN A 1018 -10.00 -1.25 21.59
C GLN A 1018 -11.46 -1.53 21.20
N CYS A 1019 -11.88 -2.79 21.07
CA CYS A 1019 -13.28 -3.14 20.84
C CYS A 1019 -14.19 -2.58 21.95
N LEU A 1020 -13.78 -2.71 23.22
CA LEU A 1020 -14.52 -2.15 24.36
C LEU A 1020 -14.57 -0.62 24.31
N ARG A 1021 -13.44 0.04 24.04
CA ARG A 1021 -13.35 1.52 23.92
C ARG A 1021 -14.25 2.06 22.82
N LEU A 1022 -14.18 1.46 21.63
CA LEU A 1022 -14.93 1.90 20.45
C LEU A 1022 -16.43 1.63 20.64
N ALA A 1023 -16.81 0.47 21.17
CA ALA A 1023 -18.21 0.15 21.45
C ALA A 1023 -18.81 1.06 22.53
N GLY A 1024 -18.08 1.33 23.62
CA GLY A 1024 -18.51 2.27 24.66
C GLY A 1024 -18.66 3.69 24.15
N GLY A 1025 -17.66 4.20 23.41
CA GLY A 1025 -17.76 5.52 22.79
C GLY A 1025 -18.94 5.63 21.80
N ALA A 1026 -19.15 4.60 20.98
CA ALA A 1026 -20.25 4.56 20.03
C ALA A 1026 -21.62 4.49 20.73
N ALA A 1027 -21.78 3.68 21.78
CA ALA A 1027 -23.02 3.60 22.56
C ALA A 1027 -23.33 4.93 23.25
N HIS A 1028 -22.34 5.55 23.88
CA HIS A 1028 -22.46 6.87 24.52
C HIS A 1028 -22.88 7.95 23.53
N THR A 1029 -22.20 7.99 22.38
CA THR A 1029 -22.51 8.94 21.29
C THR A 1029 -23.89 8.68 20.69
N ALA A 1030 -24.31 7.41 20.58
CA ALA A 1030 -25.62 7.02 20.08
C ALA A 1030 -26.75 7.45 21.03
N ALA A 1031 -26.53 7.38 22.34
CA ALA A 1031 -27.50 7.88 23.32
C ALA A 1031 -27.73 9.38 23.12
N GLU A 1032 -26.65 10.17 22.99
CA GLU A 1032 -26.75 11.60 22.71
C GLU A 1032 -27.47 11.90 21.38
N LEU A 1033 -27.11 11.17 20.32
CA LEU A 1033 -27.72 11.32 18.99
C LEU A 1033 -29.22 11.04 19.02
N THR A 1034 -29.64 9.94 19.63
CA THR A 1034 -31.04 9.49 19.61
C THR A 1034 -31.93 10.28 20.55
N GLU A 1035 -31.42 10.73 21.70
CA GLU A 1035 -32.16 11.60 22.63
C GLU A 1035 -32.40 13.00 22.04
N GLY A 1036 -31.51 13.47 21.15
CA GLY A 1036 -31.56 14.81 20.56
C GLY A 1036 -31.91 14.87 19.08
N LEU A 1037 -32.28 13.76 18.44
CA LEU A 1037 -32.52 13.69 17.00
C LEU A 1037 -33.72 14.55 16.58
N GLN A 1038 -33.53 15.47 15.64
CA GLN A 1038 -34.58 16.35 15.16
C GLN A 1038 -35.23 15.79 13.91
N VAL A 1039 -36.52 15.45 13.99
CA VAL A 1039 -37.30 14.91 12.87
C VAL A 1039 -38.07 16.02 12.17
N ARG A 1040 -37.91 16.16 10.86
CA ARG A 1040 -38.58 17.20 10.06
C ARG A 1040 -39.68 16.58 9.20
N ALA A 1041 -40.82 16.29 9.84
CA ALA A 1041 -41.98 15.66 9.19
C ALA A 1041 -42.45 16.41 7.92
N ASP A 1042 -42.46 17.74 7.94
CA ASP A 1042 -42.83 18.54 6.77
C ASP A 1042 -41.86 18.36 5.59
N ARG A 1043 -40.56 18.16 5.86
CA ARG A 1043 -39.59 17.83 4.80
C ARG A 1043 -39.74 16.41 4.30
N MET A 1044 -40.01 15.44 5.16
CA MET A 1044 -40.34 14.08 4.73
C MET A 1044 -41.55 14.07 3.79
N ARG A 1045 -42.61 14.81 4.15
CA ARG A 1045 -43.80 14.97 3.31
C ARG A 1045 -43.50 15.70 1.99
N GLY A 1046 -42.71 16.78 2.04
CA GLY A 1046 -42.27 17.48 0.83
C GLY A 1046 -41.46 16.59 -0.12
N ASN A 1047 -40.55 15.77 0.41
CA ASN A 1047 -39.69 14.91 -0.41
C ASN A 1047 -40.47 13.78 -1.12
N LEU A 1048 -41.63 13.37 -0.60
CA LEU A 1048 -42.52 12.40 -1.27
C LEU A 1048 -43.03 12.91 -2.63
N THR A 1049 -43.02 14.23 -2.87
CA THR A 1049 -43.50 14.81 -4.15
C THR A 1049 -42.42 14.85 -5.24
N LEU A 1050 -41.14 14.62 -4.91
CA LEU A 1050 -40.00 14.77 -5.83
C LEU A 1050 -40.11 13.91 -7.10
N THR A 1051 -40.81 12.79 -7.03
CA THR A 1051 -41.01 11.90 -8.19
C THR A 1051 -42.26 12.24 -9.00
N GLY A 1052 -43.01 13.28 -8.65
CA GLY A 1052 -44.24 13.68 -9.35
C GLY A 1052 -45.34 12.62 -9.27
N GLY A 1053 -45.45 11.91 -8.15
CA GLY A 1053 -46.45 10.84 -7.93
C GLY A 1053 -46.01 9.43 -8.35
N ARG A 1054 -44.85 9.27 -9.01
CA ARG A 1054 -44.36 7.95 -9.45
C ARG A 1054 -44.09 6.99 -8.30
N ILE A 1055 -43.79 7.49 -7.10
CA ILE A 1055 -43.60 6.69 -5.88
C ILE A 1055 -44.85 5.87 -5.48
N ALA A 1056 -46.05 6.27 -5.92
CA ALA A 1056 -47.31 5.57 -5.69
C ALA A 1056 -47.78 4.74 -6.91
N SER A 1057 -46.96 4.62 -7.95
CA SER A 1057 -47.32 3.92 -9.20
C SER A 1057 -47.67 2.44 -9.00
N GLU A 1058 -47.11 1.80 -7.96
CA GLU A 1058 -47.47 0.43 -7.59
C GLU A 1058 -48.93 0.31 -7.15
N ARG A 1059 -49.41 1.24 -6.31
CA ARG A 1059 -50.82 1.31 -5.89
C ARG A 1059 -51.75 1.51 -7.08
N LEU A 1060 -51.36 2.41 -7.99
CA LEU A 1060 -52.13 2.68 -9.20
C LEU A 1060 -52.18 1.44 -10.12
N SER A 1061 -51.07 0.69 -10.23
CA SER A 1061 -51.02 -0.58 -10.96
C SER A 1061 -51.97 -1.62 -10.38
N ALA A 1062 -52.01 -1.75 -9.05
CA ALA A 1062 -52.92 -2.66 -8.36
C ALA A 1062 -54.40 -2.28 -8.61
N HIS A 1063 -54.72 -0.99 -8.62
CA HIS A 1063 -56.08 -0.49 -8.87
C HIS A 1063 -56.54 -0.64 -10.33
N LEU A 1064 -55.63 -0.43 -11.29
CA LEU A 1064 -55.94 -0.50 -12.73
C LEU A 1064 -55.96 -1.94 -13.27
N THR A 1065 -55.23 -2.87 -12.64
CA THR A 1065 -55.13 -4.27 -13.10
C THR A 1065 -56.48 -4.97 -13.25
N PRO A 1066 -57.43 -4.88 -12.29
CA PRO A 1066 -58.77 -5.47 -12.46
C PRO A 1066 -59.59 -4.86 -13.60
N ARG A 1067 -59.33 -3.60 -13.99
CA ARG A 1067 -60.09 -2.90 -15.03
C ARG A 1067 -59.52 -3.12 -16.44
N LEU A 1068 -58.20 -3.18 -16.58
CA LEU A 1068 -57.50 -3.21 -17.87
C LEU A 1068 -56.77 -4.53 -18.16
N GLY A 1069 -56.56 -5.37 -17.15
CA GLY A 1069 -55.64 -6.50 -17.20
C GLY A 1069 -54.19 -6.11 -16.93
N LYS A 1070 -53.43 -7.02 -16.31
CA LYS A 1070 -52.06 -6.79 -15.80
C LYS A 1070 -51.11 -6.19 -16.84
N SER A 1071 -51.08 -6.75 -18.05
CA SER A 1071 -50.16 -6.31 -19.10
C SER A 1071 -50.51 -4.92 -19.66
N ALA A 1072 -51.79 -4.57 -19.75
CA ALA A 1072 -52.23 -3.27 -20.24
C ALA A 1072 -52.01 -2.18 -19.19
N ALA A 1073 -52.36 -2.45 -17.92
CA ALA A 1073 -52.10 -1.54 -16.81
C ALA A 1073 -50.60 -1.24 -16.66
N ARG A 1074 -49.74 -2.25 -16.84
CA ARG A 1074 -48.28 -2.07 -16.78
C ARG A 1074 -47.77 -1.16 -17.89
N ARG A 1075 -48.16 -1.41 -19.16
CA ARG A 1075 -47.74 -0.57 -20.30
C ARG A 1075 -48.17 0.88 -20.13
N LEU A 1076 -49.43 1.10 -19.76
CA LEU A 1076 -49.97 2.43 -19.51
C LEU A 1076 -49.16 3.18 -18.45
N LEU A 1077 -48.82 2.51 -17.34
CA LEU A 1077 -48.04 3.13 -16.26
C LEU A 1077 -46.58 3.34 -16.63
N ASP A 1078 -45.95 2.43 -17.39
CA ASP A 1078 -44.59 2.64 -17.89
C ASP A 1078 -44.54 3.89 -18.81
N GLU A 1079 -45.53 4.06 -19.68
CA GLU A 1079 -45.65 5.22 -20.56
C GLU A 1079 -45.96 6.51 -19.79
N ALA A 1080 -46.93 6.49 -18.87
CA ALA A 1080 -47.30 7.64 -18.05
C ALA A 1080 -46.15 8.10 -17.14
N THR A 1081 -45.46 7.17 -16.47
CA THR A 1081 -44.30 7.49 -15.63
C THR A 1081 -43.12 8.01 -16.46
N ALA A 1082 -42.91 7.50 -17.68
CA ALA A 1082 -41.93 8.05 -18.61
C ALA A 1082 -42.31 9.46 -19.13
N ARG A 1083 -43.60 9.74 -19.34
CA ARG A 1083 -44.09 11.09 -19.67
C ARG A 1083 -43.86 12.06 -18.51
N THR A 1084 -44.18 11.69 -17.28
CA THR A 1084 -43.89 12.49 -16.07
C THR A 1084 -42.39 12.80 -15.96
N ALA A 1085 -41.52 11.81 -16.16
CA ALA A 1085 -40.08 12.01 -16.11
C ALA A 1085 -39.55 12.96 -17.20
N ARG A 1086 -40.09 12.89 -18.43
CA ARG A 1086 -39.67 13.76 -19.54
C ARG A 1086 -40.19 15.20 -19.43
N THR A 1087 -41.42 15.37 -18.95
CA THR A 1087 -42.12 16.66 -19.00
C THR A 1087 -42.07 17.44 -17.69
N GLY A 1088 -41.75 16.77 -16.58
CA GLY A 1088 -41.83 17.36 -15.24
C GLY A 1088 -43.26 17.58 -14.73
N ARG A 1089 -44.30 17.22 -15.51
CA ARG A 1089 -45.70 17.31 -15.09
C ARG A 1089 -46.06 16.14 -14.16
N PRO A 1090 -46.76 16.37 -13.03
CA PRO A 1090 -47.10 15.29 -12.10
C PRO A 1090 -48.03 14.26 -12.74
N LEU A 1091 -47.98 13.03 -12.23
CA LEU A 1091 -48.72 11.88 -12.76
C LEU A 1091 -50.24 12.02 -12.61
N ASP A 1092 -50.72 12.86 -11.69
CA ASP A 1092 -52.15 13.18 -11.50
C ASP A 1092 -52.75 14.05 -12.63
N SER A 1093 -51.89 14.55 -13.51
CA SER A 1093 -52.24 15.40 -14.64
C SER A 1093 -52.02 14.68 -15.98
N ASP A 1094 -51.73 13.37 -15.96
CA ASP A 1094 -51.53 12.57 -17.16
C ASP A 1094 -52.87 12.35 -17.89
N PRO A 1095 -52.98 12.71 -19.18
CA PRO A 1095 -54.26 12.70 -19.88
C PRO A 1095 -54.87 11.30 -20.02
N GLU A 1096 -54.05 10.28 -20.26
CA GLU A 1096 -54.55 8.90 -20.43
C GLU A 1096 -55.03 8.31 -19.11
N LEU A 1097 -54.46 8.75 -17.97
CA LEU A 1097 -54.97 8.38 -16.64
C LEU A 1097 -56.27 9.13 -16.29
N LEU A 1098 -56.39 10.39 -16.69
CA LEU A 1098 -57.60 11.20 -16.48
C LEU A 1098 -58.79 10.74 -17.34
N ASP A 1099 -58.53 10.11 -18.48
CA ASP A 1099 -59.57 9.47 -19.30
C ASP A 1099 -60.16 8.21 -18.63
N LEU A 1100 -59.43 7.60 -17.67
CA LEU A 1100 -59.82 6.36 -17.00
C LEU A 1100 -60.33 6.54 -15.57
N LEU A 1101 -59.89 7.60 -14.89
CA LEU A 1101 -60.19 7.87 -13.49
C LEU A 1101 -60.59 9.33 -13.30
N PRO A 1102 -61.64 9.63 -12.52
CA PRO A 1102 -61.95 10.99 -12.11
C PRO A 1102 -60.73 11.66 -11.44
N PRO A 1103 -60.48 12.97 -11.65
CA PRO A 1103 -59.32 13.66 -11.11
C PRO A 1103 -59.15 13.51 -9.58
N GLU A 1104 -60.26 13.52 -8.83
CA GLU A 1104 -60.25 13.31 -7.37
C GLU A 1104 -59.82 11.89 -6.98
N GLU A 1105 -60.28 10.87 -7.71
CA GLU A 1105 -59.91 9.45 -7.46
C GLU A 1105 -58.42 9.24 -7.78
N LEU A 1106 -57.92 9.79 -8.88
CA LEU A 1106 -56.51 9.70 -9.27
C LEU A 1106 -55.59 10.39 -8.25
N ARG A 1107 -55.94 11.60 -7.79
CA ARG A 1107 -55.18 12.30 -6.73
C ARG A 1107 -55.16 11.51 -5.42
N ALA A 1108 -56.28 10.91 -5.01
CA ALA A 1108 -56.34 10.10 -3.80
C ALA A 1108 -55.50 8.81 -3.89
N LEU A 1109 -55.43 8.18 -5.07
CA LEU A 1109 -54.56 7.01 -5.30
C LEU A 1109 -53.08 7.39 -5.35
N LEU A 1110 -52.75 8.59 -5.83
CA LEU A 1110 -51.39 9.09 -5.91
C LEU A 1110 -50.89 9.76 -4.64
N ASP A 1111 -51.74 10.00 -3.63
CA ASP A 1111 -51.32 10.50 -2.32
C ASP A 1111 -50.36 9.50 -1.64
N PRO A 1112 -49.07 9.83 -1.52
CA PRO A 1112 -48.08 8.91 -0.95
C PRO A 1112 -48.29 8.70 0.55
N ALA A 1113 -48.93 9.64 1.26
CA ALA A 1113 -49.22 9.50 2.69
C ALA A 1113 -50.28 8.43 2.97
N ALA A 1114 -51.13 8.12 1.99
CA ALA A 1114 -52.16 7.10 2.08
C ALA A 1114 -51.69 5.70 1.59
N TYR A 1115 -50.39 5.52 1.29
CA TYR A 1115 -49.83 4.27 0.78
C TYR A 1115 -48.60 3.80 1.57
N THR A 1116 -48.70 3.78 2.90
CA THR A 1116 -47.63 3.32 3.81
C THR A 1116 -47.77 1.84 4.21
N GLY A 1117 -48.73 1.11 3.63
CA GLY A 1117 -48.93 -0.32 3.87
C GLY A 1117 -49.17 -0.66 5.34
N ALA A 1118 -48.49 -1.70 5.83
CA ALA A 1118 -48.60 -2.16 7.23
C ALA A 1118 -47.63 -1.43 8.19
N ALA A 1119 -47.06 -0.28 7.80
CA ALA A 1119 -46.02 0.37 8.58
C ALA A 1119 -46.41 0.66 10.03
N GLY A 1120 -47.61 1.20 10.28
CA GLY A 1120 -48.10 1.46 11.63
C GLY A 1120 -48.26 0.18 12.48
N ALA A 1121 -48.80 -0.89 11.90
CA ALA A 1121 -48.96 -2.17 12.60
C ALA A 1121 -47.61 -2.81 12.96
N LEU A 1122 -46.63 -2.74 12.06
CA LEU A 1122 -45.27 -3.23 12.30
C LEU A 1122 -44.55 -2.42 13.39
N VAL A 1123 -44.82 -1.12 13.49
CA VAL A 1123 -44.34 -0.28 14.60
C VAL A 1123 -44.96 -0.72 15.92
N ASP A 1124 -46.28 -0.95 15.96
CA ASP A 1124 -46.98 -1.40 17.16
C ASP A 1124 -46.43 -2.74 17.67
N GLU A 1125 -46.16 -3.68 16.76
CA GLU A 1125 -45.55 -4.98 17.08
C GLU A 1125 -44.14 -4.80 17.67
N ALA A 1126 -43.31 -3.96 17.05
CA ALA A 1126 -41.97 -3.67 17.56
C ALA A 1126 -42.00 -2.96 18.93
N LEU A 1127 -43.00 -2.12 19.20
CA LEU A 1127 -43.14 -1.41 20.48
C LEU A 1127 -43.72 -2.28 21.60
N ALA A 1128 -44.67 -3.16 21.28
CA ALA A 1128 -45.25 -4.11 22.22
C ALA A 1128 -44.19 -5.04 22.84
N GLY A 1129 -43.11 -5.29 22.09
CA GLY A 1129 -41.83 -5.79 22.58
C GLY A 1129 -41.89 -7.15 23.28
N GLY A 1130 -41.56 -8.23 22.57
CA GLY A 1130 -40.69 -9.32 23.06
C GLY A 1130 -41.02 -10.02 24.38
N GLY A 1131 -42.21 -9.82 24.94
CA GLY A 1131 -42.72 -10.49 26.13
C GLY A 1131 -43.81 -11.49 25.72
N ALA A 1132 -43.47 -12.78 25.84
CA ALA A 1132 -44.34 -13.96 25.80
C ALA A 1132 -44.79 -14.51 24.42
N GLU A 1133 -44.46 -15.80 24.26
CA GLU A 1133 -44.96 -16.81 23.30
C GLU A 1133 -44.08 -17.15 22.09
N ARG A 1134 -42.97 -17.86 22.34
CA ARG A 1134 -42.56 -18.95 21.44
C ARG A 1134 -43.12 -20.25 21.98
N VAL A 1135 -44.32 -20.57 21.49
CA VAL A 1135 -44.96 -21.89 21.55
C VAL A 1135 -44.29 -22.77 20.49
N GLY A 1136 -43.84 -23.97 20.89
CA GLY A 1136 -43.44 -25.06 19.99
C GLY A 1136 -41.97 -25.44 20.04
#